data_AF-A0A3L8BQE3-F1
#
_entry.id   AF-A0A3L8BQE3-F1
#
_cell.length_a   1.000
_cell.length_b   1.000
_cell.length_c   1.000
_cell.angle_alpha   90.00
_cell.angle_beta   90.00
_cell.angle_gamma   90.00
#
_symmetry.space_group_name_H-M   'P 1'
#
loop_
_entity.id
_entity.type
_entity.pdbx_description
1 polymer ?
#
loop_
_entity_poly.entity_id
_entity_poly.type
_entity_poly.pdbx_seq_one_letter_code
_entity_poly.pdbx_strand_id
1 'polypeptide(L)'
;MAFPSEAKQFPLLALRDVVVYPHMVIPLFVGREKSIKALEESMESDKQIVLVAQVNASDDDPAPSDLYQVGTVATILQLLKLPDGTVKVLVEGASRAFTKNVSLEDGYLKAEVKETPFSHIDEREGEVLVRSLLSQFEQYVKLSKKVASEILTSVSNIEEPGRLSDTIAAHLALKIQDKQRILEIFDIRERIDHLMALMEGEIDLLQVEKRIRGRVKKQMEKSQREYYLNEQMKAIQKELGDLEEGGNELEEFEKKIESSGMTKEAKEKTRAELNKLKMMSPMSAEATVVRSYLDWMVNLPWKKKSKVRHDLKKAKEILDQDHYGLDEVKERILEYLAVQARVNKIRGPVLCLVGPPGVGKTSLGQSIAKATNRKFVRMALGGVRDEAEIRGHRRTYIGSMPGKLVQKISKVGVKNPLFLLDEIDKMGVDMRGDPASALLEVLDPEQNNTFNDHYLEVDYDLSDVLFICTSNSMNIPAPLLDRMEVIRIPGYTEDEKLNIAQQYLVPKQRKMNGLKDEELIMSDDSIRHLIRYYTRESGVRGLEREIAKVCRKHVKENVLSATLEPITISPELLEDYSGVRKFNYGKKEDEDRIGQVTGLAWTSVGGELLTIEAAAVPGKGRQIRTGSLGDVMQESIQAALTVVRSRSHMLGISPEFHDRNDIHIHVPEGATPKDGPSAGIGMCTALVSVLTNIPVRSDVAMTGEITLRGQVLPIGGLKEKLLAAHRGGITTIIIPKENERDLKEIPDNIKEDLDIHCVKWIDEVLELALVSMPEPCPKTDAPEPVEMAKRDDNEDDDGDRLSTH
;
A
#
# COMPACT_ATOMS: atom_id res chain seq x y z
N MET A 1 31.49 22.89 -24.95
CA MET A 1 32.80 22.80 -25.66
C MET A 1 32.66 21.81 -26.81
N ALA A 2 33.40 21.98 -27.90
CA ALA A 2 33.48 20.99 -28.97
C ALA A 2 34.53 19.93 -28.59
N PHE A 3 34.22 18.64 -28.75
CA PHE A 3 35.07 17.52 -28.34
C PHE A 3 35.44 16.64 -29.53
N PRO A 4 36.63 16.79 -30.13
CA PRO A 4 37.09 15.96 -31.24
C PRO A 4 37.64 14.62 -30.73
N SER A 5 36.76 13.62 -30.70
CA SER A 5 37.14 12.21 -30.66
C SER A 5 36.13 11.43 -31.50
N GLU A 6 36.63 10.56 -32.38
CA GLU A 6 35.80 9.65 -33.18
C GLU A 6 35.13 8.67 -32.23
N ALA A 7 33.81 8.51 -32.38
CA ALA A 7 33.04 7.61 -31.54
C ALA A 7 33.23 6.18 -32.06
N LYS A 8 33.73 5.28 -31.21
CA LYS A 8 34.03 3.90 -31.56
C LYS A 8 32.90 2.99 -31.08
N GLN A 9 32.47 2.06 -31.92
CA GLN A 9 31.54 1.01 -31.50
C GLN A 9 32.31 -0.14 -30.82
N PHE A 10 31.80 -0.64 -29.71
CA PHE A 10 32.30 -1.84 -29.04
C PHE A 10 31.13 -2.79 -28.69
N PRO A 11 31.35 -4.11 -28.65
CA PRO A 11 30.44 -5.03 -27.99
C PRO A 11 30.26 -4.65 -26.51
N LEU A 12 29.05 -4.77 -25.98
CA LEU A 12 28.68 -4.39 -24.62
C LEU A 12 28.36 -5.64 -23.77
N LEU A 13 28.92 -5.68 -22.56
CA LEU A 13 28.64 -6.70 -21.55
C LEU A 13 27.94 -6.07 -20.34
N ALA A 14 26.66 -6.42 -20.16
CA ALA A 14 25.85 -6.01 -19.01
C ALA A 14 26.20 -6.83 -17.75
N LEU A 15 26.59 -6.15 -16.67
CA LEU A 15 27.04 -6.73 -15.40
C LEU A 15 25.97 -6.54 -14.31
N ARG A 16 25.62 -7.62 -13.59
CA ARG A 16 24.59 -7.63 -12.53
C ARG A 16 25.04 -6.91 -11.24
N ASP A 17 26.07 -7.44 -10.59
CA ASP A 17 26.44 -7.10 -9.21
C ASP A 17 27.83 -6.42 -9.10
N VAL A 18 28.43 -6.06 -10.24
CA VAL A 18 29.85 -5.63 -10.33
C VAL A 18 29.99 -4.37 -11.18
N VAL A 19 30.63 -3.35 -10.62
CA VAL A 19 31.18 -2.19 -11.33
C VAL A 19 32.69 -2.43 -11.47
N VAL A 20 33.21 -2.33 -12.70
CA VAL A 20 34.65 -2.51 -13.00
C VAL A 20 35.28 -1.15 -13.23
N TYR A 21 36.38 -0.86 -12.54
CA TYR A 21 37.12 0.40 -12.66
C TYR A 21 38.32 0.27 -13.62
N PRO A 22 38.90 1.38 -14.11
CA PRO A 22 40.21 1.38 -14.77
C PRO A 22 41.29 0.69 -13.91
N HIS A 23 42.18 -0.05 -14.56
CA HIS A 23 43.23 -0.90 -13.98
C HIS A 23 42.74 -2.04 -13.05
N MET A 24 41.43 -2.28 -12.96
CA MET A 24 40.87 -3.39 -12.20
C MET A 24 40.89 -4.67 -13.04
N VAL A 25 41.63 -5.68 -12.58
CA VAL A 25 41.61 -7.04 -13.15
C VAL A 25 40.62 -7.90 -12.37
N ILE A 26 39.62 -8.49 -13.04
CA ILE A 26 38.58 -9.30 -12.38
C ILE A 26 38.10 -10.46 -13.26
N PRO A 27 37.94 -11.69 -12.71
CA PRO A 27 37.27 -12.77 -13.40
C PRO A 27 35.74 -12.58 -13.35
N LEU A 28 35.10 -12.58 -14.51
CA LEU A 28 33.64 -12.57 -14.68
C LEU A 28 33.16 -13.94 -15.17
N PHE A 29 31.93 -14.29 -14.81
CA PHE A 29 31.24 -15.50 -15.26
C PHE A 29 30.01 -15.09 -16.08
N VAL A 30 29.91 -15.61 -17.31
CA VAL A 30 28.92 -15.17 -18.30
C VAL A 30 28.17 -16.38 -18.84
N GLY A 31 26.84 -16.39 -18.66
CA GLY A 31 25.96 -17.48 -19.09
C GLY A 31 24.77 -17.07 -19.98
N ARG A 32 24.57 -15.76 -20.23
CA ARG A 32 23.55 -15.27 -21.18
C ARG A 32 24.08 -15.43 -22.61
N GLU A 33 23.31 -16.02 -23.52
CA GLU A 33 23.75 -16.24 -24.92
C GLU A 33 24.19 -14.94 -25.63
N LYS A 34 23.40 -13.87 -25.50
CA LYS A 34 23.74 -12.52 -26.04
C LYS A 34 25.10 -12.02 -25.54
N SER A 35 25.43 -12.31 -24.29
CA SER A 35 26.67 -11.90 -23.64
C SER A 35 27.86 -12.81 -23.98
N ILE A 36 27.61 -14.09 -24.28
CA ILE A 36 28.63 -15.00 -24.81
C ILE A 36 29.00 -14.57 -26.23
N LYS A 37 28.02 -14.27 -27.09
CA LYS A 37 28.26 -13.71 -28.44
C LYS A 37 29.07 -12.41 -28.41
N ALA A 38 28.75 -11.49 -27.51
CA ALA A 38 29.53 -10.25 -27.33
C ALA A 38 31.02 -10.49 -26.99
N LEU A 39 31.32 -11.55 -26.23
CA LEU A 39 32.69 -11.95 -25.91
C LEU A 39 33.39 -12.64 -27.09
N GLU A 40 32.67 -13.40 -27.91
CA GLU A 40 33.21 -14.07 -29.09
C GLU A 40 33.57 -13.05 -30.19
N GLU A 41 32.67 -12.12 -30.50
CA GLU A 41 32.93 -10.98 -31.42
C GLU A 41 34.10 -10.11 -30.95
N SER A 42 34.16 -9.78 -29.66
CA SER A 42 35.27 -9.03 -29.08
C SER A 42 36.61 -9.76 -29.26
N MET A 43 36.61 -11.09 -29.20
CA MET A 43 37.81 -11.93 -29.39
C MET A 43 38.26 -12.09 -30.85
N GLU A 44 37.35 -11.92 -31.82
CA GLU A 44 37.69 -11.88 -33.26
C GLU A 44 38.14 -10.49 -33.74
N SER A 45 37.84 -9.44 -32.95
CA SER A 45 38.27 -8.05 -33.16
C SER A 45 39.41 -7.65 -32.20
N ASP A 46 39.46 -6.38 -31.76
CA ASP A 46 40.59 -5.81 -30.97
C ASP A 46 40.67 -6.30 -29.51
N LYS A 47 39.88 -7.30 -29.09
CA LYS A 47 39.75 -7.80 -27.70
C LYS A 47 39.29 -6.76 -26.69
N GLN A 48 38.71 -5.66 -27.18
CA GLN A 48 38.11 -4.62 -26.37
C GLN A 48 36.60 -4.84 -26.25
N ILE A 49 36.06 -4.63 -25.05
CA ILE A 49 34.64 -4.76 -24.72
C ILE A 49 34.25 -3.66 -23.74
N VAL A 50 33.04 -3.10 -23.85
CA VAL A 50 32.56 -2.11 -22.87
C VAL A 50 31.74 -2.80 -21.78
N LEU A 51 32.16 -2.62 -20.54
CA LEU A 51 31.54 -3.18 -19.34
C LEU A 51 30.62 -2.16 -18.70
N VAL A 52 29.34 -2.50 -18.56
CA VAL A 52 28.29 -1.59 -18.06
C VAL A 52 27.45 -2.30 -17.01
N ALA A 53 27.22 -1.66 -15.86
CA ALA A 53 26.32 -2.22 -14.84
C ALA A 53 24.85 -2.07 -15.25
N GLN A 54 23.99 -3.02 -14.86
CA GLN A 54 22.54 -2.89 -14.97
C GLN A 54 21.94 -2.24 -13.71
N VAL A 55 20.88 -1.45 -13.87
CA VAL A 55 20.20 -0.71 -12.79
C VAL A 55 19.53 -1.67 -11.80
N ASN A 56 18.89 -2.71 -12.32
CA ASN A 56 18.22 -3.76 -11.56
C ASN A 56 18.96 -5.10 -11.73
N ALA A 57 19.80 -5.51 -10.79
CA ALA A 57 20.61 -6.74 -10.86
C ALA A 57 19.79 -8.05 -11.02
N SER A 58 18.51 -8.03 -10.63
CA SER A 58 17.57 -9.15 -10.74
C SER A 58 17.00 -9.37 -12.15
N ASP A 59 17.18 -8.45 -13.09
CA ASP A 59 16.73 -8.63 -14.47
C ASP A 59 17.64 -9.61 -15.23
N ASP A 60 17.06 -10.56 -15.96
CA ASP A 60 17.76 -11.55 -16.76
C ASP A 60 18.03 -11.10 -18.19
N ASP A 61 17.31 -10.11 -18.74
CA ASP A 61 17.52 -9.61 -20.11
C ASP A 61 17.31 -8.08 -20.21
N PRO A 62 18.17 -7.27 -19.55
CA PRO A 62 17.96 -5.83 -19.39
C PRO A 62 17.96 -5.09 -20.74
N ALA A 63 16.94 -4.25 -20.94
CA ALA A 63 16.85 -3.37 -22.09
C ALA A 63 17.87 -2.22 -22.02
N PRO A 64 18.14 -1.51 -23.14
CA PRO A 64 19.06 -0.36 -23.16
C PRO A 64 18.73 0.78 -22.17
N SER A 65 17.47 0.86 -21.70
CA SER A 65 17.00 1.76 -20.63
C SER A 65 17.50 1.40 -19.23
N ASP A 66 17.84 0.13 -19.01
CA ASP A 66 18.08 -0.48 -17.69
C ASP A 66 19.58 -0.69 -17.43
N LEU A 67 20.41 -0.02 -18.21
CA LEU A 67 21.88 0.04 -18.13
C LEU A 67 22.32 1.46 -17.78
N TYR A 68 23.39 1.60 -16.98
CA TYR A 68 23.96 2.92 -16.68
C TYR A 68 24.69 3.51 -17.92
N GLN A 69 24.70 4.84 -18.05
CA GLN A 69 25.31 5.54 -19.20
C GLN A 69 26.84 5.67 -19.12
N VAL A 70 27.43 5.30 -17.98
CA VAL A 70 28.89 5.28 -17.79
C VAL A 70 29.31 3.87 -17.42
N GLY A 71 30.30 3.36 -18.16
CA GLY A 71 30.95 2.08 -17.94
C GLY A 71 32.46 2.19 -18.10
N THR A 72 33.10 1.05 -18.34
CA THR A 72 34.55 0.95 -18.51
C THR A 72 34.85 0.15 -19.77
N VAL A 73 35.63 0.70 -20.71
CA VAL A 73 36.25 -0.10 -21.77
C VAL A 73 37.30 -0.98 -21.11
N ALA A 74 37.24 -2.28 -21.38
CA ALA A 74 38.13 -3.29 -20.82
C ALA A 74 38.72 -4.17 -21.92
N THR A 75 39.90 -4.72 -21.65
CA THR A 75 40.58 -5.68 -22.53
C THR A 75 40.38 -7.09 -22.01
N ILE A 76 40.03 -8.02 -22.90
CA ILE A 76 39.93 -9.45 -22.58
C ILE A 76 41.33 -10.07 -22.50
N LEU A 77 41.76 -10.45 -21.30
CA LEU A 77 43.05 -11.09 -21.06
C LEU A 77 43.01 -12.61 -21.33
N GLN A 78 41.91 -13.27 -20.92
CA GLN A 78 41.75 -14.72 -21.06
C GLN A 78 40.28 -15.11 -21.10
N LEU A 79 39.93 -16.08 -21.96
CA LEU A 79 38.59 -16.67 -22.05
C LEU A 79 38.69 -18.20 -21.85
N LEU A 80 37.84 -18.75 -20.99
CA LEU A 80 37.74 -20.18 -20.70
C LEU A 80 36.26 -20.61 -20.73
N LYS A 81 35.89 -21.48 -21.67
CA LYS A 81 34.57 -22.12 -21.68
C LYS A 81 34.54 -23.27 -20.68
N LEU A 82 33.52 -23.33 -19.82
CA LEU A 82 33.36 -24.35 -18.80
C LEU A 82 32.42 -25.48 -19.28
N PRO A 83 32.50 -26.70 -18.70
CA PRO A 83 31.70 -27.85 -19.13
C PRO A 83 30.18 -27.70 -18.90
N ASP A 84 29.76 -26.70 -18.12
CA ASP A 84 28.37 -26.34 -17.85
C ASP A 84 27.76 -25.39 -18.90
N GLY A 85 28.53 -25.00 -19.92
CA GLY A 85 28.12 -24.05 -20.96
C GLY A 85 28.39 -22.58 -20.62
N THR A 86 28.82 -22.27 -19.40
CA THR A 86 29.19 -20.89 -19.04
C THR A 86 30.59 -20.53 -19.51
N VAL A 87 30.84 -19.22 -19.68
CA VAL A 87 32.15 -18.68 -20.07
C VAL A 87 32.72 -17.89 -18.90
N LYS A 88 33.90 -18.31 -18.44
CA LYS A 88 34.71 -17.54 -17.49
C LYS A 88 35.70 -16.68 -18.27
N VAL A 89 35.60 -15.37 -18.12
CA VAL A 89 36.49 -14.40 -18.78
C VAL A 89 37.28 -13.61 -17.73
N LEU A 90 38.56 -13.35 -17.98
CA LEU A 90 39.39 -12.45 -17.21
C LEU A 90 39.53 -11.14 -17.99
N VAL A 91 39.08 -10.03 -17.40
CA VAL A 91 39.11 -8.69 -18.01
C VAL A 91 39.94 -7.72 -17.19
N GLU A 92 40.58 -6.78 -17.86
CA GLU A 92 41.27 -5.63 -17.27
C GLU A 92 40.60 -4.34 -17.75
N GLY A 93 40.11 -3.51 -16.82
CA GLY A 93 39.58 -2.18 -17.17
C GLY A 93 40.68 -1.25 -17.69
N ALA A 94 40.46 -0.59 -18.82
CA ALA A 94 41.41 0.32 -19.45
C ALA A 94 41.05 1.80 -19.20
N SER A 95 39.80 2.20 -19.49
CA SER A 95 39.37 3.61 -19.44
C SER A 95 37.88 3.76 -19.12
N ARG A 96 37.49 4.90 -18.55
CA ARG A 96 36.08 5.28 -18.37
C ARG A 96 35.44 5.58 -19.72
N ALA A 97 34.23 5.07 -19.92
CA ALA A 97 33.50 5.11 -21.17
C ALA A 97 32.12 5.71 -20.96
N PHE A 98 31.77 6.76 -21.72
CA PHE A 98 30.38 7.21 -21.82
C PHE A 98 29.73 6.48 -23.00
N THR A 99 28.66 5.73 -22.75
CA THR A 99 27.94 4.96 -23.78
C THR A 99 26.80 5.78 -24.40
N LYS A 100 26.64 5.63 -25.70
CA LYS A 100 25.53 6.14 -26.50
C LYS A 100 24.98 5.05 -27.40
N ASN A 101 23.76 5.28 -27.89
CA ASN A 101 23.16 4.51 -28.99
C ASN A 101 23.33 2.99 -28.82
N VAL A 102 22.95 2.48 -27.63
CA VAL A 102 23.05 1.06 -27.32
C VAL A 102 21.98 0.30 -28.12
N SER A 103 22.42 -0.51 -29.08
CA SER A 103 21.57 -1.30 -29.98
C SER A 103 21.73 -2.80 -29.72
N LEU A 104 20.72 -3.58 -30.10
CA LEU A 104 20.82 -5.03 -30.19
C LEU A 104 20.95 -5.38 -31.68
N GLU A 105 22.13 -5.86 -32.07
CA GLU A 105 22.48 -6.19 -33.45
C GLU A 105 23.18 -7.56 -33.46
N ASP A 106 22.95 -8.36 -34.51
CA ASP A 106 23.60 -9.67 -34.72
C ASP A 106 23.42 -10.69 -33.55
N GLY A 107 22.49 -10.40 -32.64
CA GLY A 107 22.19 -11.19 -31.45
C GLY A 107 22.99 -10.82 -30.20
N TYR A 108 23.72 -9.71 -30.19
CA TYR A 108 24.40 -9.16 -29.01
C TYR A 108 24.21 -7.64 -28.89
N LEU A 109 24.63 -7.05 -27.77
CA LEU A 109 24.53 -5.61 -27.54
C LEU A 109 25.79 -4.90 -28.07
N LYS A 110 25.60 -3.83 -28.83
CA LYS A 110 26.66 -2.89 -29.26
C LYS A 110 26.42 -1.53 -28.60
N ALA A 111 27.48 -0.77 -28.38
CA ALA A 111 27.39 0.60 -27.89
C ALA A 111 28.41 1.52 -28.58
N GLU A 112 27.97 2.74 -28.90
CA GLU A 112 28.84 3.83 -29.34
C GLU A 112 29.52 4.43 -28.10
N VAL A 113 30.82 4.20 -27.93
CA VAL A 113 31.61 4.73 -26.82
C VAL A 113 32.27 6.05 -27.20
N LYS A 114 32.14 7.03 -26.31
CA LYS A 114 33.00 8.21 -26.29
C LYS A 114 33.97 8.16 -25.12
N GLU A 115 35.26 8.08 -25.45
CA GLU A 115 36.34 8.33 -24.51
C GLU A 115 36.35 9.82 -24.12
N THR A 116 36.49 10.08 -22.82
CA THR A 116 36.50 11.43 -22.22
C THR A 116 37.91 11.70 -21.69
N PRO A 117 38.54 12.85 -22.02
CA PRO A 117 39.89 13.17 -21.55
C PRO A 117 39.93 13.36 -20.03
N PHE A 118 41.06 12.98 -19.42
CA PHE A 118 41.30 13.09 -17.98
C PHE A 118 41.32 14.56 -17.51
N SER A 119 40.75 14.83 -16.34
CA SER A 119 40.91 16.12 -15.65
C SER A 119 42.32 16.25 -15.06
N HIS A 120 43.05 17.32 -15.36
CA HIS A 120 44.31 17.61 -14.67
C HIS A 120 44.07 18.33 -13.34
N ILE A 121 44.74 17.86 -12.27
CA ILE A 121 44.85 18.54 -10.97
C ILE A 121 46.24 19.19 -10.89
N ASP A 122 46.38 20.28 -10.13
CA ASP A 122 47.68 20.87 -9.80
C ASP A 122 48.56 19.89 -9.00
N GLU A 123 49.82 19.76 -9.37
CA GLU A 123 50.77 18.78 -8.82
C GLU A 123 50.84 18.82 -7.28
N ARG A 124 50.84 20.01 -6.68
CA ARG A 124 50.90 20.18 -5.21
C ARG A 124 49.60 19.81 -4.52
N GLU A 125 48.48 19.99 -5.20
CA GLU A 125 47.17 19.64 -4.66
C GLU A 125 46.93 18.12 -4.75
N GLY A 126 47.38 17.50 -5.85
CA GLY A 126 47.40 16.06 -6.04
C GLY A 126 48.15 15.33 -4.92
N GLU A 127 49.36 15.79 -4.54
CA GLU A 127 50.12 15.25 -3.41
C GLU A 127 49.33 15.25 -2.09
N VAL A 128 48.64 16.36 -1.79
CA VAL A 128 47.86 16.53 -0.54
C VAL A 128 46.63 15.61 -0.53
N LEU A 129 45.92 15.51 -1.65
CA LEU A 129 44.78 14.62 -1.84
C LEU A 129 45.21 13.14 -1.73
N VAL A 130 46.27 12.72 -2.44
CA VAL A 130 46.86 11.37 -2.38
C VAL A 130 47.22 10.99 -0.94
N ARG A 131 47.95 11.85 -0.24
CA ARG A 131 48.36 11.60 1.15
C ARG A 131 47.17 11.48 2.10
N SER A 132 46.12 12.28 1.90
CA SER A 132 44.92 12.27 2.74
C SER A 132 44.07 11.02 2.51
N LEU A 133 43.88 10.64 1.24
CA LEU A 133 43.17 9.44 0.82
C LEU A 133 43.87 8.16 1.30
N LEU A 134 45.21 8.08 1.17
CA LEU A 134 46.02 6.97 1.71
C LEU A 134 45.86 6.84 3.24
N SER A 135 45.90 7.95 3.98
CA SER A 135 45.77 7.95 5.44
C SER A 135 44.39 7.42 5.90
N GLN A 136 43.31 7.83 5.24
CA GLN A 136 41.98 7.30 5.51
C GLN A 136 41.85 5.82 5.12
N PHE A 137 42.38 5.41 3.97
CA PHE A 137 42.34 4.01 3.54
C PHE A 137 43.12 3.09 4.51
N GLU A 138 44.26 3.54 5.03
CA GLU A 138 45.02 2.80 6.05
C GLU A 138 44.19 2.62 7.35
N GLN A 139 43.47 3.66 7.78
CA GLN A 139 42.53 3.58 8.91
C GLN A 139 41.35 2.63 8.65
N TYR A 140 40.78 2.64 7.44
CA TYR A 140 39.73 1.71 7.02
C TYR A 140 40.22 0.25 7.05
N VAL A 141 41.39 -0.07 6.46
CA VAL A 141 41.93 -1.44 6.44
C VAL A 141 42.25 -1.94 7.86
N LYS A 142 42.80 -1.10 8.74
CA LYS A 142 43.03 -1.39 10.17
C LYS A 142 41.75 -1.73 10.96
N LEU A 143 40.57 -1.35 10.47
CA LEU A 143 39.27 -1.63 11.09
C LEU A 143 38.50 -2.76 10.41
N SER A 144 38.46 -2.77 9.08
CA SER A 144 37.56 -3.59 8.26
C SER A 144 37.83 -5.09 8.34
N LYS A 145 39.10 -5.51 8.44
CA LYS A 145 39.57 -6.92 8.37
C LYS A 145 39.21 -7.73 7.12
N LYS A 146 38.28 -7.26 6.28
CA LYS A 146 37.90 -7.88 5.00
C LYS A 146 38.94 -7.65 3.90
N VAL A 147 39.67 -6.54 3.98
CA VAL A 147 40.76 -6.17 3.07
C VAL A 147 42.07 -6.75 3.61
N ALA A 148 42.83 -7.45 2.77
CA ALA A 148 44.15 -7.96 3.13
C ALA A 148 45.15 -6.81 3.28
N SER A 149 46.02 -6.86 4.29
CA SER A 149 47.03 -5.82 4.54
C SER A 149 48.05 -5.65 3.42
N GLU A 150 48.25 -6.70 2.60
CA GLU A 150 49.12 -6.70 1.41
C GLU A 150 48.68 -5.67 0.36
N ILE A 151 47.39 -5.33 0.31
CA ILE A 151 46.84 -4.34 -0.62
C ILE A 151 47.34 -2.92 -0.29
N LEU A 152 47.63 -2.62 0.98
CA LEU A 152 48.20 -1.31 1.36
C LEU A 152 49.55 -1.07 0.69
N THR A 153 50.41 -2.10 0.60
CA THR A 153 51.71 -2.04 -0.08
C THR A 153 51.63 -1.98 -1.61
N SER A 154 50.49 -2.33 -2.22
CA SER A 154 50.25 -2.12 -3.65
C SER A 154 49.73 -0.70 -3.91
N VAL A 155 48.81 -0.23 -3.06
CA VAL A 155 48.16 1.08 -3.17
C VAL A 155 49.12 2.22 -2.80
N SER A 156 50.06 2.01 -1.87
CA SER A 156 51.07 3.01 -1.46
C SER A 156 52.04 3.45 -2.56
N ASN A 157 52.13 2.67 -3.65
CA ASN A 157 53.08 2.91 -4.74
C ASN A 157 52.42 3.60 -5.94
N ILE A 158 51.20 4.10 -5.79
CA ILE A 158 50.44 4.79 -6.84
C ILE A 158 50.44 6.29 -6.54
N GLU A 159 51.33 7.01 -7.21
CA GLU A 159 51.50 8.46 -7.08
C GLU A 159 50.40 9.25 -7.82
N GLU A 160 49.80 8.64 -8.85
CA GLU A 160 48.76 9.26 -9.69
C GLU A 160 47.39 9.31 -8.96
N PRO A 161 46.82 10.50 -8.67
CA PRO A 161 45.59 10.59 -7.87
C PRO A 161 44.37 9.92 -8.51
N GLY A 162 44.26 9.98 -9.85
CA GLY A 162 43.18 9.37 -10.62
C GLY A 162 43.15 7.85 -10.45
N ARG A 163 44.26 7.20 -10.79
CA ARG A 163 44.46 5.75 -10.65
C ARG A 163 44.40 5.27 -9.19
N LEU A 164 44.90 6.07 -8.25
CA LEU A 164 44.82 5.76 -6.82
C LEU A 164 43.37 5.66 -6.34
N SER A 165 42.54 6.65 -6.69
CA SER A 165 41.11 6.68 -6.32
C SER A 165 40.34 5.47 -6.88
N ASP A 166 40.62 5.09 -8.12
CA ASP A 166 39.97 3.94 -8.78
C ASP A 166 40.40 2.60 -8.15
N THR A 167 41.69 2.45 -7.83
CA THR A 167 42.23 1.26 -7.16
C THR A 167 41.64 1.10 -5.75
N ILE A 168 41.49 2.19 -4.99
CA ILE A 168 40.86 2.16 -3.67
C ILE A 168 39.36 1.83 -3.79
N ALA A 169 38.63 2.46 -4.72
CA ALA A 169 37.20 2.24 -4.92
C ALA A 169 36.85 0.78 -5.33
N ALA A 170 37.75 0.10 -6.04
CA ALA A 170 37.64 -1.33 -6.32
C ALA A 170 37.64 -2.17 -5.03
N HIS A 171 38.51 -1.86 -4.07
CA HIS A 171 38.70 -2.60 -2.81
C HIS A 171 37.73 -2.22 -1.67
N LEU A 172 36.97 -1.13 -1.77
CA LEU A 172 35.95 -0.78 -0.78
C LEU A 172 34.70 -1.67 -0.90
N ALA A 173 34.05 -1.94 0.23
CA ALA A 173 32.88 -2.82 0.34
C ALA A 173 31.53 -2.06 0.19
N LEU A 174 31.48 -1.10 -0.74
CA LEU A 174 30.33 -0.22 -1.00
C LEU A 174 29.23 -0.91 -1.83
N LYS A 175 28.01 -0.35 -1.82
CA LYS A 175 26.88 -0.80 -2.65
C LYS A 175 27.12 -0.48 -4.12
N ILE A 176 26.39 -1.15 -5.01
CA ILE A 176 26.54 -0.95 -6.46
C ILE A 176 26.22 0.49 -6.91
N GLN A 177 25.22 1.14 -6.31
CA GLN A 177 24.87 2.54 -6.63
C GLN A 177 26.01 3.50 -6.26
N ASP A 178 26.63 3.31 -5.09
CA ASP A 178 27.73 4.14 -4.62
C ASP A 178 29.00 3.92 -5.47
N LYS A 179 29.27 2.66 -5.88
CA LYS A 179 30.37 2.34 -6.80
C LYS A 179 30.16 2.91 -8.20
N GLN A 180 28.95 2.78 -8.74
CA GLN A 180 28.60 3.34 -10.04
C GLN A 180 28.75 4.87 -10.04
N ARG A 181 28.35 5.55 -8.96
CA ARG A 181 28.55 6.99 -8.78
C ARG A 181 30.03 7.39 -8.76
N ILE A 182 30.92 6.58 -8.16
CA ILE A 182 32.38 6.82 -8.20
C ILE A 182 32.94 6.62 -9.63
N LEU A 183 32.34 5.74 -10.44
CA LEU A 183 32.70 5.61 -11.85
C LEU A 183 32.21 6.82 -12.68
N GLU A 184 31.03 7.34 -12.39
CA GLU A 184 30.41 8.49 -13.07
C GLU A 184 31.10 9.84 -12.81
N ILE A 185 31.85 9.99 -11.70
CA ILE A 185 32.60 11.22 -11.42
C ILE A 185 33.93 11.21 -12.20
N PHE A 186 33.94 11.89 -13.34
CA PHE A 186 35.12 12.05 -14.19
C PHE A 186 36.20 12.95 -13.57
N ASP A 187 35.81 14.02 -12.88
CA ASP A 187 36.74 14.92 -12.20
C ASP A 187 37.45 14.21 -11.03
N ILE A 188 38.77 14.25 -11.01
CA ILE A 188 39.56 13.51 -10.02
C ILE A 188 39.43 14.11 -8.61
N ARG A 189 39.23 15.43 -8.45
CA ARG A 189 39.11 16.05 -7.12
C ARG A 189 37.74 15.69 -6.53
N GLU A 190 36.67 15.94 -7.27
CA GLU A 190 35.31 15.57 -6.82
C GLU A 190 35.21 14.07 -6.51
N ARG A 191 35.91 13.22 -7.28
CA ARG A 191 35.96 11.78 -7.02
C ARG A 191 36.70 11.43 -5.73
N ILE A 192 37.84 12.06 -5.45
CA ILE A 192 38.59 11.84 -4.21
C ILE A 192 37.80 12.34 -2.99
N ASP A 193 37.22 13.53 -3.05
CA ASP A 193 36.40 14.08 -1.95
C ASP A 193 35.18 13.18 -1.67
N HIS A 194 34.50 12.70 -2.71
CA HIS A 194 33.37 11.77 -2.55
C HIS A 194 33.80 10.41 -1.97
N LEU A 195 34.93 9.87 -2.43
CA LEU A 195 35.51 8.62 -1.94
C LEU A 195 35.94 8.72 -0.48
N MET A 196 36.52 9.85 -0.06
CA MET A 196 36.91 10.14 1.31
C MET A 196 35.68 10.22 2.24
N ALA A 197 34.62 10.93 1.83
CA ALA A 197 33.38 11.01 2.60
C ALA A 197 32.69 9.64 2.79
N LEU A 198 32.73 8.77 1.77
CA LEU A 198 32.23 7.40 1.85
C LEU A 198 33.08 6.52 2.79
N MET A 199 34.41 6.66 2.75
CA MET A 199 35.30 5.94 3.67
C MET A 199 35.12 6.39 5.13
N GLU A 200 34.90 7.68 5.38
CA GLU A 200 34.67 8.21 6.74
C GLU A 200 33.41 7.59 7.38
N GLY A 201 32.30 7.52 6.64
CA GLY A 201 31.06 6.88 7.10
C GLY A 201 31.23 5.39 7.42
N GLU A 202 31.95 4.64 6.57
CA GLU A 202 32.26 3.22 6.82
C GLU A 202 33.22 3.03 8.01
N ILE A 203 34.21 3.91 8.16
CA ILE A 203 35.13 3.93 9.31
C ILE A 203 34.34 4.11 10.62
N ASP A 204 33.38 5.03 10.66
CA ASP A 204 32.55 5.26 11.86
C ASP A 204 31.60 4.10 12.16
N LEU A 205 31.01 3.49 11.13
CA LEU A 205 30.21 2.27 11.27
C LEU A 205 31.05 1.14 11.87
N LEU A 206 32.25 0.88 11.33
CA LEU A 206 33.19 -0.12 11.84
C LEU A 206 33.68 0.21 13.26
N GLN A 207 33.85 1.49 13.61
CA GLN A 207 34.17 1.90 14.99
C GLN A 207 33.02 1.63 15.96
N VAL A 208 31.78 1.91 15.57
CA VAL A 208 30.58 1.59 16.37
C VAL A 208 30.44 0.08 16.52
N GLU A 209 30.63 -0.70 15.46
CA GLU A 209 30.58 -2.16 15.54
C GLU A 209 31.68 -2.72 16.47
N LYS A 210 32.91 -2.22 16.34
CA LYS A 210 34.04 -2.56 17.24
C LYS A 210 33.76 -2.18 18.69
N ARG A 211 33.07 -1.05 18.94
CA ARG A 211 32.62 -0.60 20.26
C ARG A 211 31.52 -1.51 20.83
N ILE A 212 30.58 -1.97 20.01
CA ILE A 212 29.54 -2.94 20.38
C ILE A 212 30.17 -4.31 20.67
N ARG A 213 30.96 -4.87 19.74
CA ARG A 213 31.71 -6.13 19.95
C ARG A 213 32.60 -6.05 21.19
N GLY A 214 33.19 -4.89 21.49
CA GLY A 214 33.97 -4.66 22.70
C GLY A 214 33.14 -4.68 24.00
N ARG A 215 31.93 -4.09 23.99
CA ARG A 215 30.97 -4.21 25.11
C ARG A 215 30.52 -5.67 25.28
N VAL A 216 30.12 -6.33 24.20
CA VAL A 216 29.68 -7.73 24.20
C VAL A 216 30.80 -8.64 24.70
N LYS A 217 32.05 -8.47 24.26
CA LYS A 217 33.18 -9.26 24.76
C LYS A 217 33.43 -9.02 26.26
N LYS A 218 33.42 -7.78 26.74
CA LYS A 218 33.54 -7.49 28.18
C LYS A 218 32.38 -8.07 29.00
N GLN A 219 31.17 -8.07 28.44
CA GLN A 219 29.99 -8.68 29.06
C GLN A 219 30.11 -10.21 29.08
N MET A 220 30.57 -10.85 27.99
CA MET A 220 30.85 -12.28 27.94
C MET A 220 32.02 -12.69 28.85
N GLU A 221 33.08 -11.89 28.97
CA GLU A 221 34.17 -12.10 29.93
C GLU A 221 33.68 -11.98 31.37
N LYS A 222 32.80 -11.01 31.66
CA LYS A 222 32.12 -10.89 32.96
C LYS A 222 31.23 -12.10 33.21
N SER A 223 30.42 -12.53 32.24
CA SER A 223 29.53 -13.70 32.37
C SER A 223 30.29 -15.03 32.42
N GLN A 224 31.44 -15.18 31.76
CA GLN A 224 32.33 -16.34 31.92
C GLN A 224 33.02 -16.33 33.28
N ARG A 225 33.41 -15.16 33.79
CA ARG A 225 33.97 -15.02 35.15
C ARG A 225 32.91 -15.29 36.21
N GLU A 226 31.68 -14.81 36.02
CA GLU A 226 30.52 -15.12 36.86
C GLU A 226 30.13 -16.59 36.75
N TYR A 227 30.17 -17.20 35.56
CA TYR A 227 29.97 -18.65 35.39
C TYR A 227 31.05 -19.47 36.11
N TYR A 228 32.32 -19.09 36.00
CA TYR A 228 33.44 -19.78 36.67
C TYR A 228 33.39 -19.59 38.19
N LEU A 229 33.11 -18.38 38.67
CA LEU A 229 32.87 -18.10 40.08
C LEU A 229 31.62 -18.81 40.60
N ASN A 230 30.58 -18.96 39.79
CA ASN A 230 29.37 -19.71 40.14
C ASN A 230 29.61 -21.22 40.14
N GLU A 231 30.40 -21.79 39.22
CA GLU A 231 30.82 -23.20 39.29
C GLU A 231 31.75 -23.44 40.50
N GLN A 232 32.63 -22.50 40.85
CA GLN A 232 33.39 -22.56 42.11
C GLN A 232 32.47 -22.47 43.32
N MET A 233 31.53 -21.51 43.37
CA MET A 233 30.53 -21.40 44.43
C MET A 233 29.64 -22.64 44.53
N LYS A 234 29.31 -23.28 43.40
CA LYS A 234 28.52 -24.51 43.32
C LYS A 234 29.31 -25.74 43.77
N ALA A 235 30.63 -25.79 43.52
CA ALA A 235 31.51 -26.78 44.13
C ALA A 235 31.59 -26.57 45.66
N ILE A 236 31.78 -25.32 46.10
CA ILE A 236 31.83 -24.92 47.51
C ILE A 236 30.50 -25.22 48.23
N GLN A 237 29.34 -24.91 47.63
CA GLN A 237 28.01 -25.25 48.15
C GLN A 237 27.78 -26.77 48.20
N LYS A 238 28.33 -27.51 47.23
CA LYS A 238 28.26 -28.98 47.20
C LYS A 238 29.18 -29.66 48.21
N GLU A 239 30.22 -28.98 48.70
CA GLU A 239 31.00 -29.41 49.88
C GLU A 239 30.40 -28.93 51.21
N LEU A 240 29.68 -27.79 51.23
CA LEU A 240 29.10 -27.22 52.45
C LEU A 240 27.78 -27.86 52.93
N GLY A 241 27.00 -28.45 52.01
CA GLY A 241 25.79 -29.20 52.36
C GLY A 241 24.54 -28.34 52.58
N ASP A 242 23.74 -28.22 51.52
CA ASP A 242 22.39 -27.65 51.43
C ASP A 242 22.17 -26.16 51.79
N LEU A 243 21.27 -25.53 51.02
CA LEU A 243 20.35 -24.48 51.49
C LEU A 243 19.22 -24.25 50.46
N GLU A 244 17.97 -24.51 50.86
CA GLU A 244 16.80 -24.55 49.97
C GLU A 244 16.14 -23.16 49.72
N GLU A 245 16.86 -22.18 49.17
CA GLU A 245 16.26 -20.86 48.89
C GLU A 245 15.39 -20.78 47.62
N GLY A 246 15.14 -21.90 46.93
CA GLY A 246 14.43 -21.94 45.63
C GLY A 246 12.98 -22.46 45.63
N GLY A 247 12.46 -23.00 46.74
CA GLY A 247 11.26 -23.86 46.72
C GLY A 247 9.93 -23.16 46.34
N ASN A 248 9.72 -21.93 46.79
CA ASN A 248 8.38 -21.33 46.84
C ASN A 248 7.75 -21.05 45.45
N GLU A 249 8.56 -20.63 44.47
CA GLU A 249 8.09 -20.39 43.09
C GLU A 249 7.68 -21.70 42.38
N LEU A 250 8.43 -22.78 42.61
CA LEU A 250 8.20 -24.08 41.98
C LEU A 250 6.90 -24.72 42.50
N GLU A 251 6.63 -24.58 43.79
CA GLU A 251 5.34 -24.95 44.38
C GLU A 251 4.17 -24.14 43.82
N GLU A 252 4.34 -22.84 43.59
CA GLU A 252 3.30 -22.01 42.96
C GLU A 252 2.97 -22.48 41.55
N PHE A 253 3.97 -22.78 40.71
CA PHE A 253 3.73 -23.34 39.38
C PHE A 253 3.01 -24.69 39.46
N GLU A 254 3.40 -25.58 40.36
CA GLU A 254 2.77 -26.90 40.51
C GLU A 254 1.29 -26.79 40.94
N LYS A 255 0.98 -25.93 41.91
CA LYS A 255 -0.40 -25.61 42.35
C LYS A 255 -1.24 -24.98 41.23
N LYS A 256 -0.64 -24.11 40.40
CA LYS A 256 -1.31 -23.46 39.25
C LYS A 256 -1.55 -24.44 38.10
N ILE A 257 -0.61 -25.34 37.80
CA ILE A 257 -0.76 -26.39 36.77
C ILE A 257 -1.92 -27.32 37.12
N GLU A 258 -2.03 -27.78 38.36
CA GLU A 258 -3.15 -28.65 38.78
C GLU A 258 -4.51 -27.95 38.72
N SER A 259 -4.59 -26.66 39.07
CA SER A 259 -5.85 -25.89 39.12
C SER A 259 -6.28 -25.27 37.78
N SER A 260 -5.36 -25.13 36.81
CA SER A 260 -5.58 -24.52 35.48
C SER A 260 -6.71 -25.15 34.65
N GLY A 261 -6.88 -26.48 34.75
CA GLY A 261 -7.75 -27.26 33.87
C GLY A 261 -7.21 -27.49 32.46
N MET A 262 -5.87 -27.51 32.27
CA MET A 262 -5.19 -27.92 31.04
C MET A 262 -5.72 -29.24 30.43
N THR A 263 -5.56 -29.40 29.11
CA THR A 263 -5.71 -30.70 28.42
C THR A 263 -4.65 -31.69 28.90
N LYS A 264 -4.85 -32.99 28.64
CA LYS A 264 -3.88 -34.04 29.07
C LYS A 264 -2.47 -33.72 28.53
N GLU A 265 -2.37 -33.45 27.24
CA GLU A 265 -1.12 -33.13 26.54
C GLU A 265 -0.46 -31.86 27.06
N ALA A 266 -1.20 -30.75 27.15
CA ALA A 266 -0.69 -29.49 27.69
C ALA A 266 -0.18 -29.67 29.14
N LYS A 267 -0.89 -30.44 29.97
CA LYS A 267 -0.49 -30.75 31.35
C LYS A 267 0.76 -31.63 31.42
N GLU A 268 0.86 -32.63 30.54
CA GLU A 268 2.01 -33.54 30.45
C GLU A 268 3.27 -32.78 30.03
N LYS A 269 3.18 -31.95 28.99
CA LYS A 269 4.29 -31.08 28.53
C LYS A 269 4.68 -30.02 29.56
N THR A 270 3.72 -29.36 30.19
CA THR A 270 3.99 -28.33 31.21
C THR A 270 4.65 -28.95 32.46
N ARG A 271 4.28 -30.18 32.85
CA ARG A 271 4.98 -30.93 33.91
C ARG A 271 6.41 -31.32 33.50
N ALA A 272 6.64 -31.73 32.25
CA ALA A 272 7.98 -32.04 31.76
C ALA A 272 8.91 -30.81 31.80
N GLU A 273 8.41 -29.64 31.36
CA GLU A 273 9.14 -28.38 31.42
C GLU A 273 9.33 -27.86 32.86
N LEU A 274 8.37 -28.08 33.77
CA LEU A 274 8.57 -27.79 35.21
C LEU A 274 9.66 -28.67 35.82
N ASN A 275 9.69 -29.97 35.51
CA ASN A 275 10.73 -30.88 35.99
C ASN A 275 12.11 -30.51 35.41
N LYS A 276 12.16 -30.04 34.16
CA LYS A 276 13.36 -29.47 33.54
C LYS A 276 13.84 -28.23 34.29
N LEU A 277 12.92 -27.31 34.64
CA LEU A 277 13.25 -26.11 35.43
C LEU A 277 13.77 -26.46 36.84
N LYS A 278 13.19 -27.47 37.50
CA LYS A 278 13.66 -27.98 38.81
C LYS A 278 15.12 -28.49 38.78
N MET A 279 15.64 -28.88 37.62
CA MET A 279 17.03 -29.33 37.43
C MET A 279 17.99 -28.22 36.95
N MET A 280 17.47 -27.02 36.62
CA MET A 280 18.26 -25.91 36.08
C MET A 280 18.70 -24.93 37.17
N SER A 281 19.85 -24.27 36.97
CA SER A 281 20.22 -23.11 37.79
C SER A 281 19.25 -21.95 37.53
N PRO A 282 18.68 -21.29 38.57
CA PRO A 282 17.78 -20.14 38.41
C PRO A 282 18.36 -18.95 37.64
N MET A 283 19.69 -18.87 37.50
CA MET A 283 20.40 -17.84 36.73
C MET A 283 20.65 -18.21 35.25
N SER A 284 20.23 -19.40 34.80
CA SER A 284 20.40 -19.81 33.39
C SER A 284 19.48 -19.02 32.44
N ALA A 285 20.00 -18.65 31.27
CA ALA A 285 19.19 -18.10 30.19
C ALA A 285 18.06 -19.04 29.75
N GLU A 286 18.32 -20.36 29.77
CA GLU A 286 17.30 -21.38 29.46
C GLU A 286 16.22 -21.44 30.54
N ALA A 287 16.59 -21.28 31.81
CA ALA A 287 15.63 -21.25 32.93
C ALA A 287 14.66 -20.06 32.78
N THR A 288 15.12 -18.91 32.28
CA THR A 288 14.27 -17.75 31.96
C THR A 288 13.30 -18.02 30.81
N VAL A 289 13.71 -18.76 29.78
CA VAL A 289 12.83 -19.18 28.67
C VAL A 289 11.79 -20.19 29.16
N VAL A 290 12.19 -21.18 29.96
CA VAL A 290 11.28 -22.19 30.52
C VAL A 290 10.31 -21.56 31.52
N ARG A 291 10.76 -20.68 32.42
CA ARG A 291 9.91 -19.90 33.34
C ARG A 291 8.87 -19.06 32.57
N SER A 292 9.28 -18.37 31.51
CA SER A 292 8.36 -17.60 30.65
C SER A 292 7.31 -18.49 29.99
N TYR A 293 7.73 -19.67 29.49
CA TYR A 293 6.82 -20.65 28.89
C TYR A 293 5.81 -21.20 29.91
N LEU A 294 6.25 -21.54 31.13
CA LEU A 294 5.37 -21.99 32.21
C LEU A 294 4.35 -20.92 32.61
N ASP A 295 4.74 -19.64 32.67
CA ASP A 295 3.83 -18.53 32.95
C ASP A 295 2.77 -18.36 31.84
N TRP A 296 3.17 -18.41 30.56
CA TRP A 296 2.22 -18.40 29.45
C TRP A 296 1.23 -19.58 29.51
N MET A 297 1.73 -20.80 29.72
CA MET A 297 0.90 -22.00 29.84
C MET A 297 -0.08 -21.93 31.02
N VAL A 298 0.34 -21.37 32.16
CA VAL A 298 -0.49 -21.22 33.36
C VAL A 298 -1.53 -20.10 33.21
N ASN A 299 -1.17 -18.97 32.60
CA ASN A 299 -2.07 -17.82 32.45
C ASN A 299 -3.10 -18.01 31.33
N LEU A 300 -2.92 -19.01 30.44
CA LEU A 300 -3.91 -19.35 29.42
C LEU A 300 -5.21 -19.94 30.02
N PRO A 301 -6.39 -19.51 29.55
CA PRO A 301 -7.68 -19.90 30.15
C PRO A 301 -8.22 -21.22 29.58
N TRP A 302 -7.62 -22.35 29.93
CA TRP A 302 -8.00 -23.68 29.42
C TRP A 302 -9.47 -24.06 29.66
N LYS A 303 -9.99 -23.79 30.87
CA LYS A 303 -11.36 -24.18 31.30
C LYS A 303 -12.30 -23.00 31.55
N LYS A 304 -11.77 -21.80 31.79
CA LYS A 304 -12.52 -20.64 32.29
C LYS A 304 -13.30 -19.94 31.18
N LYS A 305 -14.64 -19.90 31.27
CA LYS A 305 -15.54 -19.26 30.29
C LYS A 305 -16.39 -18.16 30.91
N SER A 306 -16.69 -17.11 30.12
CA SER A 306 -17.79 -16.18 30.39
C SER A 306 -19.14 -16.86 30.21
N LYS A 307 -20.13 -16.50 31.03
CA LYS A 307 -21.54 -16.92 30.84
C LYS A 307 -22.14 -16.18 29.63
N VAL A 308 -22.32 -16.87 28.52
CA VAL A 308 -22.92 -16.30 27.30
C VAL A 308 -24.42 -16.03 27.54
N ARG A 309 -24.94 -14.95 26.96
CA ARG A 309 -26.37 -14.61 26.92
C ARG A 309 -26.92 -14.88 25.51
N HIS A 310 -28.05 -15.57 25.42
CA HIS A 310 -28.73 -15.95 24.18
C HIS A 310 -30.11 -15.24 24.02
N ASP A 311 -30.27 -14.08 24.66
CA ASP A 311 -31.50 -13.28 24.64
C ASP A 311 -31.46 -12.29 23.47
N LEU A 312 -32.21 -12.60 22.41
CA LEU A 312 -32.28 -11.80 21.20
C LEU A 312 -33.02 -10.47 21.39
N LYS A 313 -33.99 -10.39 22.32
CA LYS A 313 -34.69 -9.13 22.63
C LYS A 313 -33.70 -8.15 23.26
N LYS A 314 -32.97 -8.62 24.27
CA LYS A 314 -31.93 -7.83 24.92
C LYS A 314 -30.72 -7.55 24.02
N ALA A 315 -30.44 -8.42 23.03
CA ALA A 315 -29.46 -8.12 22.00
C ALA A 315 -29.92 -6.95 21.10
N LYS A 316 -31.18 -6.94 20.66
CA LYS A 316 -31.76 -5.83 19.91
C LYS A 316 -31.74 -4.53 20.72
N GLU A 317 -32.24 -4.55 21.96
CA GLU A 317 -32.20 -3.40 22.90
C GLU A 317 -30.80 -2.77 22.98
N ILE A 318 -29.74 -3.59 23.09
CA ILE A 318 -28.36 -3.12 23.21
C ILE A 318 -27.80 -2.59 21.88
N LEU A 319 -28.18 -3.18 20.75
CA LEU A 319 -27.79 -2.70 19.42
C LEU A 319 -28.47 -1.38 19.07
N ASP A 320 -29.75 -1.21 19.42
CA ASP A 320 -30.52 0.01 19.23
C ASP A 320 -30.10 1.14 20.20
N GLN A 321 -29.67 0.79 21.43
CA GLN A 321 -29.16 1.76 22.39
C GLN A 321 -27.74 2.27 22.08
N ASP A 322 -26.89 1.45 21.45
CA ASP A 322 -25.51 1.83 21.12
C ASP A 322 -25.37 2.47 19.72
N HIS A 323 -26.34 2.30 18.81
CA HIS A 323 -26.25 2.73 17.40
C HIS A 323 -27.59 3.25 16.84
N TYR A 324 -27.56 4.46 16.28
CA TYR A 324 -28.67 5.02 15.49
C TYR A 324 -28.72 4.43 14.07
N GLY A 325 -29.93 4.25 13.53
CA GLY A 325 -30.16 3.68 12.19
C GLY A 325 -29.58 2.27 12.03
N LEU A 326 -29.04 1.99 10.84
CA LEU A 326 -28.39 0.71 10.49
C LEU A 326 -29.28 -0.54 10.65
N ASP A 327 -30.58 -0.41 10.45
CA ASP A 327 -31.56 -1.48 10.76
C ASP A 327 -31.31 -2.79 10.00
N GLU A 328 -30.98 -2.73 8.71
CA GLU A 328 -30.57 -3.91 7.91
C GLU A 328 -29.36 -4.64 8.54
N VAL A 329 -28.34 -3.89 8.96
CA VAL A 329 -27.11 -4.40 9.56
C VAL A 329 -27.40 -5.02 10.94
N LYS A 330 -28.26 -4.38 11.74
CA LYS A 330 -28.71 -4.91 13.03
C LYS A 330 -29.52 -6.19 12.85
N GLU A 331 -30.40 -6.25 11.85
CA GLU A 331 -31.21 -7.44 11.56
C GLU A 331 -30.32 -8.61 11.15
N ARG A 332 -29.35 -8.43 10.25
CA ARG A 332 -28.34 -9.46 9.93
C ARG A 332 -27.56 -9.95 11.15
N ILE A 333 -27.16 -9.04 12.04
CA ILE A 333 -26.49 -9.40 13.30
C ILE A 333 -27.43 -10.23 14.20
N LEU A 334 -28.73 -9.93 14.23
CA LEU A 334 -29.72 -10.68 15.00
C LEU A 334 -30.05 -12.05 14.38
N GLU A 335 -30.09 -12.19 13.05
CA GLU A 335 -30.17 -13.48 12.35
C GLU A 335 -28.98 -14.38 12.73
N TYR A 336 -27.76 -13.85 12.62
CA TYR A 336 -26.53 -14.55 12.98
C TYR A 336 -26.51 -14.99 14.46
N LEU A 337 -26.92 -14.11 15.38
CA LEU A 337 -27.06 -14.45 16.80
C LEU A 337 -28.20 -15.45 17.08
N ALA A 338 -29.27 -15.47 16.28
CA ALA A 338 -30.36 -16.45 16.40
C ALA A 338 -29.92 -17.86 15.98
N VAL A 339 -29.04 -17.99 14.99
CA VAL A 339 -28.38 -19.25 14.65
C VAL A 339 -27.48 -19.70 15.81
N GLN A 340 -26.65 -18.80 16.36
CA GLN A 340 -25.82 -19.13 17.54
C GLN A 340 -26.62 -19.50 18.80
N ALA A 341 -27.86 -19.00 18.94
CA ALA A 341 -28.75 -19.39 20.04
C ALA A 341 -29.28 -20.84 19.91
N ARG A 342 -29.18 -21.47 18.72
CA ARG A 342 -29.59 -22.86 18.48
C ARG A 342 -28.43 -23.85 18.42
N VAL A 343 -27.22 -23.42 18.08
CA VAL A 343 -26.08 -24.33 17.80
C VAL A 343 -24.93 -24.12 18.79
N ASN A 344 -24.62 -25.16 19.58
CA ASN A 344 -23.58 -25.13 20.64
C ASN A 344 -22.13 -24.99 20.14
N LYS A 345 -21.87 -25.11 18.84
CA LYS A 345 -20.57 -24.84 18.20
C LYS A 345 -20.79 -24.04 16.92
N ILE A 346 -19.98 -23.01 16.71
CA ILE A 346 -20.02 -22.20 15.49
C ILE A 346 -19.39 -23.03 14.37
N ARG A 347 -20.21 -23.43 13.39
CA ARG A 347 -19.78 -23.98 12.08
C ARG A 347 -20.24 -23.10 10.91
N GLY A 348 -20.81 -21.93 11.22
CA GLY A 348 -21.17 -20.93 10.22
C GLY A 348 -19.97 -20.06 9.83
N PRO A 349 -20.11 -19.25 8.77
CA PRO A 349 -19.09 -18.30 8.34
C PRO A 349 -18.75 -17.25 9.42
N VAL A 350 -17.60 -16.62 9.26
CA VAL A 350 -17.14 -15.53 10.14
C VAL A 350 -17.74 -14.21 9.68
N LEU A 351 -18.43 -13.51 10.57
CA LEU A 351 -19.09 -12.24 10.26
C LEU A 351 -18.04 -11.15 9.98
N CYS A 352 -18.11 -10.53 8.81
CA CYS A 352 -17.17 -9.52 8.32
C CYS A 352 -17.89 -8.19 8.03
N LEU A 353 -17.58 -7.16 8.82
CA LEU A 353 -18.15 -5.82 8.67
C LEU A 353 -17.30 -5.00 7.68
N VAL A 354 -17.84 -4.72 6.50
CA VAL A 354 -17.15 -3.98 5.43
C VAL A 354 -17.82 -2.62 5.22
N GLY A 355 -17.06 -1.55 5.07
CA GLY A 355 -17.61 -0.19 4.83
C GLY A 355 -16.59 0.91 5.07
N PRO A 356 -16.87 2.17 4.72
CA PRO A 356 -15.89 3.25 4.80
C PRO A 356 -15.38 3.51 6.24
N PRO A 357 -14.24 4.21 6.42
CA PRO A 357 -13.73 4.53 7.74
C PRO A 357 -14.71 5.43 8.51
N GLY A 358 -14.97 5.10 9.78
CA GLY A 358 -15.83 5.91 10.65
C GLY A 358 -17.32 5.53 10.71
N VAL A 359 -17.73 4.39 10.11
CA VAL A 359 -19.13 3.88 10.14
C VAL A 359 -19.43 2.92 11.31
N GLY A 360 -18.79 3.10 12.47
CA GLY A 360 -19.13 2.33 13.68
C GLY A 360 -18.75 0.84 13.72
N LYS A 361 -18.09 0.27 12.71
CA LYS A 361 -17.66 -1.16 12.66
C LYS A 361 -17.08 -1.67 14.00
N THR A 362 -16.15 -0.92 14.59
CA THR A 362 -15.48 -1.28 15.85
C THR A 362 -16.39 -1.18 17.07
N SER A 363 -17.36 -0.26 17.09
CA SER A 363 -18.36 -0.15 18.17
C SER A 363 -19.45 -1.20 18.05
N LEU A 364 -19.87 -1.61 16.83
CA LEU A 364 -20.79 -2.75 16.64
C LEU A 364 -20.21 -4.04 17.25
N GLY A 365 -18.93 -4.33 17.02
CA GLY A 365 -18.24 -5.44 17.67
C GLY A 365 -18.23 -5.37 19.21
N GLN A 366 -18.21 -4.16 19.79
CA GLN A 366 -18.35 -3.97 21.24
C GLN A 366 -19.78 -4.20 21.71
N SER A 367 -20.79 -3.74 20.97
CA SER A 367 -22.22 -3.95 21.27
C SER A 367 -22.60 -5.43 21.21
N ILE A 368 -22.09 -6.17 20.22
CA ILE A 368 -22.27 -7.63 20.14
C ILE A 368 -21.63 -8.34 21.36
N ALA A 369 -20.46 -7.88 21.82
CA ALA A 369 -19.83 -8.41 23.04
C ALA A 369 -20.66 -8.11 24.31
N LYS A 370 -21.21 -6.88 24.45
CA LYS A 370 -22.13 -6.52 25.54
C LYS A 370 -23.41 -7.39 25.51
N ALA A 371 -24.02 -7.55 24.34
CA ALA A 371 -25.25 -8.30 24.13
C ALA A 371 -25.08 -9.76 24.52
N THR A 372 -24.06 -10.43 23.95
CA THR A 372 -23.72 -11.84 24.20
C THR A 372 -23.05 -12.08 25.57
N ASN A 373 -22.73 -11.01 26.32
CA ASN A 373 -22.00 -11.07 27.60
C ASN A 373 -20.62 -11.76 27.50
N ARG A 374 -19.94 -11.60 26.35
CA ARG A 374 -18.56 -12.04 26.11
C ARG A 374 -17.57 -10.91 26.45
N LYS A 375 -16.33 -11.25 26.81
CA LYS A 375 -15.27 -10.23 26.93
C LYS A 375 -14.85 -9.76 25.53
N PHE A 376 -14.88 -8.45 25.30
CA PHE A 376 -14.42 -7.84 24.04
C PHE A 376 -12.90 -7.79 23.97
N VAL A 377 -12.35 -8.12 22.79
CA VAL A 377 -10.91 -8.12 22.49
C VAL A 377 -10.72 -7.55 21.09
N ARG A 378 -9.67 -6.74 20.89
CA ARG A 378 -9.33 -6.21 19.57
C ARG A 378 -7.88 -6.47 19.20
N MET A 379 -7.66 -6.93 17.98
CA MET A 379 -6.37 -7.10 17.33
C MET A 379 -6.46 -6.42 15.96
N ALA A 380 -5.55 -5.49 15.67
CA ALA A 380 -5.45 -4.90 14.34
C ALA A 380 -4.57 -5.79 13.45
N LEU A 381 -5.03 -6.02 12.23
CA LEU A 381 -4.33 -6.74 11.17
C LEU A 381 -3.67 -5.81 10.15
N GLY A 382 -4.04 -4.53 10.13
CA GLY A 382 -3.40 -3.54 9.28
C GLY A 382 -1.91 -3.39 9.55
N GLY A 383 -1.09 -3.65 8.53
CA GLY A 383 0.37 -3.66 8.63
C GLY A 383 0.98 -4.97 9.13
N VAL A 384 0.20 -6.01 9.39
CA VAL A 384 0.73 -7.38 9.61
C VAL A 384 1.31 -7.90 8.30
N ARG A 385 2.51 -8.48 8.36
CA ARG A 385 3.26 -9.02 7.22
C ARG A 385 3.96 -10.36 7.46
N ASP A 386 4.03 -10.79 8.72
CA ASP A 386 4.74 -11.98 9.14
C ASP A 386 3.76 -12.91 9.86
N GLU A 387 3.72 -14.16 9.42
CA GLU A 387 2.94 -15.25 10.01
C GLU A 387 3.23 -15.43 11.52
N ALA A 388 4.48 -15.15 11.94
CA ALA A 388 4.90 -15.23 13.34
C ALA A 388 4.18 -14.21 14.24
N GLU A 389 3.53 -13.17 13.71
CA GLU A 389 2.66 -12.32 14.52
C GLU A 389 1.35 -13.01 14.93
N ILE A 390 0.96 -14.08 14.22
CA ILE A 390 -0.26 -14.87 14.47
C ILE A 390 0.08 -16.19 15.18
N ARG A 391 1.03 -16.98 14.63
CA ARG A 391 1.48 -18.28 15.20
C ARG A 391 2.63 -18.17 16.20
N GLY A 392 3.21 -17.00 16.43
CA GLY A 392 4.36 -16.83 17.35
C GLY A 392 5.70 -17.30 16.77
N HIS A 393 6.75 -17.14 17.57
CA HIS A 393 8.11 -17.60 17.25
C HIS A 393 8.45 -18.91 17.95
N ARG A 394 9.17 -19.81 17.26
CA ARG A 394 9.74 -21.02 17.86
C ARG A 394 10.58 -20.69 19.09
N ARG A 395 10.57 -21.58 20.10
CA ARG A 395 11.16 -21.41 21.43
C ARG A 395 12.70 -21.55 21.47
N THR A 396 13.40 -20.88 20.55
CA THR A 396 14.86 -20.97 20.34
C THR A 396 15.67 -19.82 20.95
N TYR A 397 15.06 -18.69 21.29
CA TYR A 397 15.76 -17.51 21.81
C TYR A 397 15.04 -16.87 23.00
N ILE A 398 15.77 -16.08 23.80
CA ILE A 398 15.23 -15.37 24.97
C ILE A 398 14.11 -14.40 24.59
N GLY A 399 14.15 -13.85 23.37
CA GLY A 399 13.11 -12.97 22.82
C GLY A 399 11.97 -13.69 22.08
N SER A 400 11.94 -15.02 22.05
CA SER A 400 10.82 -15.77 21.45
C SER A 400 9.54 -15.51 22.25
N MET A 401 8.45 -15.22 21.55
CA MET A 401 7.15 -14.87 22.12
C MET A 401 6.03 -15.63 21.39
N PRO A 402 4.93 -15.99 22.07
CA PRO A 402 3.74 -16.54 21.43
C PRO A 402 3.02 -15.47 20.60
N GLY A 403 2.18 -15.91 19.67
CA GLY A 403 1.46 -15.05 18.73
C GLY A 403 0.55 -14.04 19.41
N LYS A 404 0.22 -12.94 18.70
CA LYS A 404 -0.64 -11.87 19.21
C LYS A 404 -2.00 -12.39 19.68
N LEU A 405 -2.52 -13.44 19.03
CA LEU A 405 -3.75 -14.13 19.41
C LEU A 405 -3.66 -14.74 20.82
N VAL A 406 -2.66 -15.60 21.06
CA VAL A 406 -2.39 -16.25 22.35
C VAL A 406 -2.14 -15.21 23.46
N GLN A 407 -1.31 -14.19 23.18
CA GLN A 407 -1.06 -13.10 24.13
C GLN A 407 -2.33 -12.36 24.54
N LYS A 408 -3.26 -12.15 23.59
CA LYS A 408 -4.53 -11.46 23.83
C LYS A 408 -5.51 -12.34 24.60
N ILE A 409 -5.57 -13.65 24.31
CA ILE A 409 -6.39 -14.63 25.04
C ILE A 409 -5.96 -14.69 26.52
N SER A 410 -4.65 -14.83 26.78
CA SER A 410 -4.06 -14.81 28.13
C SER A 410 -4.43 -13.53 28.90
N LYS A 411 -4.18 -12.34 28.32
CA LYS A 411 -4.54 -11.03 28.92
C LYS A 411 -6.03 -10.86 29.22
N VAL A 412 -6.89 -11.64 28.57
CA VAL A 412 -8.35 -11.56 28.69
C VAL A 412 -8.90 -12.63 29.66
N GLY A 413 -8.21 -13.75 29.83
CA GLY A 413 -8.44 -14.71 30.92
C GLY A 413 -9.78 -15.44 30.87
N VAL A 414 -10.36 -15.61 29.68
CA VAL A 414 -11.48 -16.54 29.38
C VAL A 414 -11.27 -17.19 28.01
N LYS A 415 -11.75 -18.42 27.81
CA LYS A 415 -11.63 -19.19 26.55
C LYS A 415 -12.58 -18.73 25.44
N ASN A 416 -13.71 -18.12 25.80
CA ASN A 416 -14.79 -17.74 24.86
C ASN A 416 -15.01 -16.21 24.70
N PRO A 417 -13.97 -15.39 24.51
CA PRO A 417 -14.12 -13.97 24.23
C PRO A 417 -14.77 -13.71 22.86
N LEU A 418 -15.01 -12.42 22.56
CA LEU A 418 -15.23 -11.94 21.20
C LEU A 418 -13.93 -11.27 20.72
N PHE A 419 -13.35 -11.79 19.64
CA PHE A 419 -12.20 -11.22 18.96
C PHE A 419 -12.64 -10.40 17.75
N LEU A 420 -12.39 -9.09 17.81
CA LEU A 420 -12.47 -8.21 16.66
C LEU A 420 -11.11 -8.14 15.95
N LEU A 421 -11.07 -8.64 14.72
CA LEU A 421 -9.94 -8.54 13.80
C LEU A 421 -10.12 -7.30 12.91
N ASP A 422 -9.38 -6.24 13.19
CA ASP A 422 -9.60 -4.89 12.67
C ASP A 422 -8.68 -4.60 11.47
N GLU A 423 -9.23 -4.11 10.35
CA GLU A 423 -8.51 -3.79 9.09
C GLU A 423 -7.85 -5.00 8.38
N ILE A 424 -8.64 -6.04 8.07
CA ILE A 424 -8.18 -7.24 7.35
C ILE A 424 -7.77 -6.97 5.90
N ASP A 425 -8.24 -5.88 5.28
CA ASP A 425 -7.86 -5.41 3.94
C ASP A 425 -6.49 -4.72 3.87
N LYS A 426 -5.76 -4.65 4.99
CA LYS A 426 -4.44 -4.01 5.08
C LYS A 426 -3.33 -4.96 5.53
N MET A 427 -3.53 -6.26 5.38
CA MET A 427 -2.46 -7.24 5.52
C MET A 427 -1.53 -7.18 4.30
N GLY A 428 -0.22 -7.25 4.53
CA GLY A 428 0.76 -7.34 3.46
C GLY A 428 1.15 -8.79 3.21
N VAL A 429 1.24 -9.19 1.94
CA VAL A 429 1.98 -10.38 1.54
C VAL A 429 3.46 -9.97 1.47
N ASP A 430 4.32 -10.67 2.20
CA ASP A 430 5.76 -10.43 2.22
C ASP A 430 6.50 -11.75 1.94
N MET A 431 7.75 -11.68 1.47
CA MET A 431 8.47 -12.82 0.87
C MET A 431 8.83 -13.96 1.87
N ARG A 432 8.31 -13.93 3.10
CA ARG A 432 8.61 -14.86 4.20
C ARG A 432 7.44 -15.77 4.59
N GLY A 433 6.23 -15.48 4.12
CA GLY A 433 5.02 -16.24 4.45
C GLY A 433 3.77 -15.40 4.28
N ASP A 434 2.63 -16.05 4.04
CA ASP A 434 1.35 -15.37 3.92
C ASP A 434 0.61 -15.36 5.28
N PRO A 435 0.40 -14.18 5.92
CA PRO A 435 -0.35 -14.11 7.17
C PRO A 435 -1.83 -14.48 7.00
N ALA A 436 -2.41 -14.43 5.80
CA ALA A 436 -3.78 -14.91 5.57
C ALA A 436 -3.87 -16.44 5.77
N SER A 437 -2.84 -17.21 5.42
CA SER A 437 -2.79 -18.66 5.65
C SER A 437 -2.87 -19.04 7.14
N ALA A 438 -2.25 -18.27 8.04
CA ALA A 438 -2.38 -18.48 9.48
C ALA A 438 -3.73 -17.98 10.04
N LEU A 439 -4.37 -17.00 9.41
CA LEU A 439 -5.75 -16.63 9.75
C LEU A 439 -6.75 -17.69 9.30
N LEU A 440 -6.52 -18.42 8.21
CA LEU A 440 -7.41 -19.52 7.82
C LEU A 440 -7.49 -20.60 8.91
N GLU A 441 -6.37 -21.04 9.47
CA GLU A 441 -6.35 -22.01 10.58
C GLU A 441 -7.10 -21.51 11.83
N VAL A 442 -7.00 -20.21 12.13
CA VAL A 442 -7.68 -19.55 13.27
C VAL A 442 -9.19 -19.41 13.05
N LEU A 443 -9.61 -19.18 11.80
CA LEU A 443 -10.99 -18.83 11.45
C LEU A 443 -11.82 -20.03 10.95
N ASP A 444 -11.20 -21.05 10.37
CA ASP A 444 -11.89 -22.23 9.85
C ASP A 444 -12.42 -23.12 10.99
N PRO A 445 -13.74 -23.38 11.08
CA PRO A 445 -14.36 -24.22 12.11
C PRO A 445 -13.90 -25.69 12.15
N GLU A 446 -13.16 -26.17 11.15
CA GLU A 446 -12.61 -27.53 11.11
C GLU A 446 -11.13 -27.60 11.57
N GLN A 447 -10.44 -26.46 11.68
CA GLN A 447 -9.03 -26.38 12.09
C GLN A 447 -8.83 -25.70 13.45
N ASN A 448 -9.68 -24.71 13.78
CA ASN A 448 -9.47 -23.86 14.95
C ASN A 448 -9.55 -24.58 16.32
N ASN A 449 -10.05 -25.81 16.38
CA ASN A 449 -9.99 -26.66 17.56
C ASN A 449 -8.60 -27.25 17.85
N THR A 450 -7.68 -27.20 16.89
CA THR A 450 -6.30 -27.72 16.94
C THR A 450 -5.31 -26.67 16.43
N PHE A 451 -5.53 -25.40 16.77
CA PHE A 451 -4.63 -24.31 16.38
C PHE A 451 -3.27 -24.46 17.06
N ASN A 452 -2.18 -24.46 16.28
CA ASN A 452 -0.83 -24.72 16.78
C ASN A 452 0.05 -23.45 16.73
N ASP A 453 0.34 -22.90 17.92
CA ASP A 453 1.27 -21.78 18.09
C ASP A 453 2.71 -22.31 18.25
N HIS A 454 3.65 -21.78 17.46
CA HIS A 454 5.05 -22.18 17.40
C HIS A 454 5.83 -22.02 18.72
N TYR A 455 5.34 -21.19 19.65
CA TYR A 455 5.92 -21.01 20.98
C TYR A 455 5.29 -21.95 22.01
N LEU A 456 3.97 -22.18 21.92
CA LEU A 456 3.26 -23.14 22.78
C LEU A 456 3.65 -24.58 22.45
N GLU A 457 3.87 -24.90 21.17
CA GLU A 457 4.17 -26.26 20.69
C GLU A 457 3.13 -27.32 21.16
N VAL A 458 1.87 -26.91 21.36
CA VAL A 458 0.69 -27.74 21.70
C VAL A 458 -0.56 -27.10 21.12
N ASP A 459 -1.57 -27.92 20.83
CA ASP A 459 -2.83 -27.48 20.24
C ASP A 459 -3.71 -26.72 21.25
N TYR A 460 -4.22 -25.56 20.85
CA TYR A 460 -5.12 -24.72 21.64
C TYR A 460 -6.48 -24.55 20.96
N ASP A 461 -7.54 -25.07 21.60
CA ASP A 461 -8.90 -25.07 21.05
C ASP A 461 -9.54 -23.66 21.08
N LEU A 462 -9.64 -23.03 19.91
CA LEU A 462 -10.27 -21.74 19.67
C LEU A 462 -11.77 -21.85 19.30
N SER A 463 -12.37 -23.05 19.19
CA SER A 463 -13.75 -23.24 18.70
C SER A 463 -14.86 -22.65 19.61
N ASP A 464 -14.46 -22.13 20.78
CA ASP A 464 -15.29 -21.36 21.72
C ASP A 464 -15.27 -19.83 21.48
N VAL A 465 -14.28 -19.33 20.73
CA VAL A 465 -14.07 -17.90 20.45
C VAL A 465 -15.08 -17.41 19.40
N LEU A 466 -15.60 -16.19 19.59
CA LEU A 466 -16.39 -15.53 18.55
C LEU A 466 -15.51 -14.55 17.78
N PHE A 467 -15.13 -14.88 16.55
CA PHE A 467 -14.42 -13.98 15.65
C PHE A 467 -15.38 -13.06 14.89
N ILE A 468 -15.01 -11.79 14.74
CA ILE A 468 -15.64 -10.82 13.85
C ILE A 468 -14.52 -10.06 13.14
N CYS A 469 -14.60 -9.95 11.81
CA CYS A 469 -13.65 -9.19 11.00
C CYS A 469 -14.17 -7.77 10.69
N THR A 470 -13.27 -6.82 10.48
CA THR A 470 -13.59 -5.51 9.87
C THR A 470 -12.69 -5.24 8.67
N SER A 471 -13.27 -4.62 7.65
CA SER A 471 -12.57 -4.18 6.45
C SER A 471 -13.01 -2.78 6.05
N ASN A 472 -12.17 -2.03 5.35
CA ASN A 472 -12.55 -0.75 4.72
C ASN A 472 -12.98 -0.91 3.26
N SER A 473 -12.62 -2.02 2.62
CA SER A 473 -12.85 -2.33 1.21
C SER A 473 -13.21 -3.80 0.99
N MET A 474 -13.57 -4.18 -0.24
CA MET A 474 -13.75 -5.59 -0.62
C MET A 474 -12.44 -6.30 -0.96
N ASN A 475 -11.28 -5.65 -0.78
CA ASN A 475 -9.96 -6.16 -1.14
C ASN A 475 -9.43 -7.13 -0.05
N ILE A 476 -10.20 -8.18 0.22
CA ILE A 476 -9.90 -9.25 1.18
C ILE A 476 -9.34 -10.45 0.39
N PRO A 477 -8.30 -11.16 0.86
CA PRO A 477 -7.80 -12.35 0.17
C PRO A 477 -8.92 -13.39 -0.04
N ALA A 478 -9.10 -13.86 -1.28
CA ALA A 478 -10.22 -14.72 -1.66
C ALA A 478 -10.43 -15.97 -0.76
N PRO A 479 -9.38 -16.70 -0.32
CA PRO A 479 -9.55 -17.83 0.59
C PRO A 479 -10.21 -17.48 1.93
N LEU A 480 -10.02 -16.24 2.42
CA LEU A 480 -10.67 -15.73 3.62
C LEU A 480 -12.11 -15.28 3.32
N LEU A 481 -12.35 -14.69 2.15
CA LEU A 481 -13.67 -14.25 1.71
C LEU A 481 -14.65 -15.43 1.60
N ASP A 482 -14.19 -16.58 1.08
CA ASP A 482 -14.93 -17.85 1.00
C ASP A 482 -15.26 -18.50 2.37
N ARG A 483 -14.85 -17.87 3.47
CA ARG A 483 -15.17 -18.26 4.86
C ARG A 483 -15.94 -17.17 5.62
N MET A 484 -16.32 -16.07 4.97
CA MET A 484 -16.89 -14.90 5.61
C MET A 484 -18.30 -14.55 5.15
N GLU A 485 -19.12 -14.10 6.10
CA GLU A 485 -20.41 -13.49 5.83
C GLU A 485 -20.23 -11.97 5.80
N VAL A 486 -20.22 -11.40 4.59
CA VAL A 486 -19.95 -9.98 4.38
C VAL A 486 -21.20 -9.14 4.60
N ILE A 487 -21.16 -8.29 5.63
CA ILE A 487 -22.19 -7.29 5.89
C ILE A 487 -21.63 -5.91 5.51
N ARG A 488 -22.16 -5.33 4.44
CA ARG A 488 -21.79 -3.98 3.98
C ARG A 488 -22.52 -2.91 4.80
N ILE A 489 -21.76 -2.05 5.46
CA ILE A 489 -22.26 -0.87 6.17
C ILE A 489 -22.04 0.34 5.26
N PRO A 490 -23.11 1.06 4.84
CA PRO A 490 -22.99 2.25 4.00
C PRO A 490 -22.43 3.46 4.77
N GLY A 491 -22.22 4.57 4.05
CA GLY A 491 -22.05 5.89 4.67
C GLY A 491 -23.37 6.42 5.25
N TYR A 492 -23.27 7.40 6.15
CA TYR A 492 -24.44 8.02 6.80
C TYR A 492 -24.96 9.25 6.04
N THR A 493 -26.29 9.46 6.06
CA THR A 493 -26.97 10.67 5.59
C THR A 493 -26.69 11.88 6.50
N GLU A 494 -27.06 13.10 6.09
CA GLU A 494 -26.86 14.29 6.94
C GLU A 494 -27.63 14.20 8.28
N ASP A 495 -28.90 13.82 8.25
CA ASP A 495 -29.71 13.70 9.47
C ASP A 495 -29.33 12.48 10.32
N GLU A 496 -28.85 11.37 9.73
CA GLU A 496 -28.22 10.29 10.50
C GLU A 496 -26.98 10.79 11.24
N LYS A 497 -26.10 11.54 10.57
CA LYS A 497 -24.90 12.13 11.20
C LYS A 497 -25.25 13.13 12.30
N LEU A 498 -26.30 13.93 12.11
CA LEU A 498 -26.83 14.85 13.13
C LEU A 498 -27.28 14.09 14.38
N ASN A 499 -28.15 13.08 14.20
CA ASN A 499 -28.63 12.24 15.31
C ASN A 499 -27.49 11.49 16.01
N ILE A 500 -26.55 10.92 15.24
CA ILE A 500 -25.36 10.24 15.79
C ILE A 500 -24.49 11.23 16.58
N ALA A 501 -24.32 12.46 16.10
CA ALA A 501 -23.55 13.49 16.77
C ALA A 501 -24.19 13.92 18.10
N GLN A 502 -25.50 14.18 18.12
CA GLN A 502 -26.24 14.55 19.31
C GLN A 502 -26.27 13.43 20.37
N GLN A 503 -26.65 12.21 19.96
CA GLN A 503 -26.88 11.10 20.87
C GLN A 503 -25.57 10.50 21.42
N TYR A 504 -24.50 10.46 20.61
CA TYR A 504 -23.27 9.75 20.96
C TYR A 504 -22.02 10.63 20.97
N LEU A 505 -21.75 11.41 19.91
CA LEU A 505 -20.44 12.07 19.77
C LEU A 505 -20.27 13.25 20.73
N VAL A 506 -21.27 14.12 20.88
CA VAL A 506 -21.21 15.27 21.78
C VAL A 506 -21.12 14.83 23.25
N PRO A 507 -21.98 13.92 23.78
CA PRO A 507 -21.84 13.42 25.16
C PRO A 507 -20.51 12.70 25.42
N LYS A 508 -20.05 11.88 24.46
CA LYS A 508 -18.74 11.20 24.53
C LYS A 508 -17.60 12.21 24.60
N GLN A 509 -17.61 13.25 23.76
CA GLN A 509 -16.54 14.25 23.71
C GLN A 509 -16.59 15.22 24.90
N ARG A 510 -17.76 15.64 25.39
CA ARG A 510 -17.87 16.35 26.69
C ARG A 510 -17.16 15.57 27.79
N LYS A 511 -17.56 14.30 27.97
CA LYS A 511 -17.01 13.41 29.01
C LYS A 511 -15.52 13.13 28.85
N MET A 512 -15.02 12.99 27.61
CA MET A 512 -13.58 12.78 27.34
C MET A 512 -12.73 14.04 27.58
N ASN A 513 -13.30 15.24 27.48
CA ASN A 513 -12.59 16.50 27.71
C ASN A 513 -12.90 17.12 29.09
N GLY A 514 -13.69 16.44 29.94
CA GLY A 514 -13.97 16.86 31.32
C GLY A 514 -15.10 17.88 31.50
N LEU A 515 -15.84 18.21 30.44
CA LEU A 515 -16.97 19.15 30.48
C LEU A 515 -18.22 18.51 31.11
N LYS A 516 -19.00 19.32 31.85
CA LYS A 516 -20.36 18.98 32.27
C LYS A 516 -21.36 19.20 31.13
N ASP A 517 -22.54 18.60 31.24
CA ASP A 517 -23.57 18.66 30.18
C ASP A 517 -24.18 20.05 29.95
N GLU A 518 -24.13 20.93 30.94
CA GLU A 518 -24.62 22.31 30.87
C GLU A 518 -23.56 23.30 30.36
N GLU A 519 -22.27 22.97 30.45
CA GLU A 519 -21.16 23.92 30.15
C GLU A 519 -21.01 24.21 28.65
N LEU A 520 -21.29 23.22 27.80
CA LEU A 520 -21.19 23.39 26.34
C LEU A 520 -22.37 22.73 25.64
N ILE A 521 -23.28 23.54 25.12
CA ILE A 521 -24.43 23.13 24.32
C ILE A 521 -24.10 23.39 22.84
N MET A 522 -24.41 22.42 21.97
CA MET A 522 -24.31 22.57 20.53
C MET A 522 -25.70 22.41 19.94
N SER A 523 -26.16 23.41 19.18
CA SER A 523 -27.45 23.32 18.47
C SER A 523 -27.35 22.40 17.24
N ASP A 524 -28.50 21.88 16.82
CA ASP A 524 -28.67 21.08 15.62
C ASP A 524 -28.05 21.75 14.39
N ASP A 525 -28.28 23.05 14.25
CA ASP A 525 -27.81 23.85 13.12
C ASP A 525 -26.29 24.03 13.13
N SER A 526 -25.67 24.20 14.32
CA SER A 526 -24.22 24.18 14.46
C SER A 526 -23.62 22.80 14.12
N ILE A 527 -24.32 21.70 14.43
CA ILE A 527 -23.88 20.36 14.05
C ILE A 527 -24.01 20.17 12.53
N ARG A 528 -25.10 20.62 11.90
CA ARG A 528 -25.24 20.66 10.42
C ARG A 528 -24.13 21.50 9.78
N HIS A 529 -23.83 22.68 10.31
CA HIS A 529 -22.72 23.52 9.82
C HIS A 529 -21.36 22.81 9.92
N LEU A 530 -21.08 22.06 11.00
CA LEU A 530 -19.89 21.21 11.09
C LEU A 530 -19.87 20.12 10.02
N ILE A 531 -20.99 19.43 9.80
CA ILE A 531 -21.10 18.40 8.76
C ILE A 531 -20.83 19.00 7.37
N ARG A 532 -21.51 20.10 7.02
CA ARG A 532 -21.50 20.72 5.68
C ARG A 532 -20.18 21.43 5.32
N TYR A 533 -19.63 22.24 6.22
CA TYR A 533 -18.53 23.16 5.91
C TYR A 533 -17.16 22.73 6.45
N TYR A 534 -17.11 21.75 7.36
CA TYR A 534 -15.88 21.34 8.05
C TYR A 534 -15.52 19.86 7.89
N THR A 535 -16.40 19.04 7.29
CA THR A 535 -16.15 17.61 6.98
C THR A 535 -16.51 17.25 5.53
N ARG A 536 -15.77 16.32 4.91
CA ARG A 536 -16.07 15.69 3.61
C ARG A 536 -15.71 14.20 3.72
N GLU A 537 -16.63 13.39 4.24
CA GLU A 537 -16.47 11.95 4.50
C GLU A 537 -17.82 11.21 4.47
N SER A 538 -17.82 9.88 4.30
CA SER A 538 -19.04 9.05 4.49
C SER A 538 -19.31 8.69 5.95
N GLY A 539 -18.28 8.55 6.79
CA GLY A 539 -18.41 8.28 8.22
C GLY A 539 -18.62 9.53 9.08
N VAL A 540 -18.32 9.41 10.38
CA VAL A 540 -18.35 10.52 11.36
C VAL A 540 -16.99 10.75 12.07
N ARG A 541 -15.87 10.34 11.46
CA ARG A 541 -14.53 10.38 12.10
C ARG A 541 -13.92 11.78 12.07
N GLY A 542 -14.14 12.53 11.00
CA GLY A 542 -13.89 13.97 10.90
C GLY A 542 -14.87 14.75 11.78
N LEU A 543 -16.15 14.37 11.81
CA LEU A 543 -17.15 15.03 12.65
C LEU A 543 -16.81 14.92 14.14
N GLU A 544 -16.45 13.73 14.64
CA GLU A 544 -15.94 13.54 16.01
C GLU A 544 -14.69 14.39 16.29
N ARG A 545 -13.78 14.53 15.31
CA ARG A 545 -12.55 15.34 15.46
C ARG A 545 -12.83 16.83 15.63
N GLU A 546 -13.76 17.41 14.85
CA GLU A 546 -14.12 18.81 14.98
C GLU A 546 -14.97 19.07 16.24
N ILE A 547 -15.93 18.20 16.60
CA ILE A 547 -16.64 18.29 17.89
C ILE A 547 -15.63 18.27 19.06
N ALA A 548 -14.67 17.34 19.04
CA ALA A 548 -13.64 17.26 20.07
C ALA A 548 -12.74 18.52 20.11
N LYS A 549 -12.53 19.20 18.98
CA LYS A 549 -11.77 20.45 18.88
C LYS A 549 -12.54 21.65 19.43
N VAL A 550 -13.85 21.74 19.16
CA VAL A 550 -14.75 22.71 19.80
C VAL A 550 -14.71 22.53 21.32
N CYS A 551 -14.91 21.31 21.83
CA CYS A 551 -14.81 21.02 23.26
C CYS A 551 -13.46 21.42 23.87
N ARG A 552 -12.32 21.07 23.23
CA ARG A 552 -10.99 21.42 23.73
C ARG A 552 -10.71 22.93 23.74
N LYS A 553 -11.22 23.69 22.77
CA LYS A 553 -11.08 25.15 22.75
C LYS A 553 -11.84 25.78 23.92
N HIS A 554 -13.10 25.39 24.12
CA HIS A 554 -13.90 25.90 25.24
C HIS A 554 -13.28 25.56 26.60
N VAL A 555 -12.79 24.33 26.81
CA VAL A 555 -12.01 23.98 28.02
C VAL A 555 -10.79 24.90 28.18
N LYS A 556 -10.06 25.18 27.10
CA LYS A 556 -8.91 26.10 27.09
C LYS A 556 -9.32 27.56 27.35
N GLU A 557 -10.50 28.00 26.92
CA GLU A 557 -11.04 29.32 27.28
C GLU A 557 -11.37 29.38 28.78
N ASN A 558 -12.17 28.46 29.31
CA ASN A 558 -12.60 28.45 30.71
C ASN A 558 -11.42 28.36 31.70
N VAL A 559 -10.37 27.63 31.33
CA VAL A 559 -9.13 27.54 32.14
C VAL A 559 -8.30 28.84 32.10
N LEU A 560 -8.38 29.62 31.02
CA LEU A 560 -7.70 30.91 30.89
C LEU A 560 -8.49 32.08 31.50
N SER A 561 -9.82 32.05 31.42
CA SER A 561 -10.70 33.07 32.01
C SER A 561 -10.94 32.85 33.51
N ALA A 562 -10.67 31.64 34.02
CA ALA A 562 -11.07 31.17 35.35
C ALA A 562 -12.60 31.25 35.61
N THR A 563 -13.41 31.30 34.55
CA THR A 563 -14.87 31.29 34.60
C THR A 563 -15.44 30.04 33.93
N LEU A 564 -16.53 29.52 34.49
CA LEU A 564 -17.26 28.35 33.98
C LEU A 564 -18.65 28.80 33.50
N GLU A 565 -18.66 29.67 32.49
CA GLU A 565 -19.90 30.17 31.89
C GLU A 565 -20.42 29.19 30.82
N PRO A 566 -21.72 28.81 30.86
CA PRO A 566 -22.27 27.85 29.92
C PRO A 566 -22.44 28.48 28.53
N ILE A 567 -21.77 27.93 27.52
CA ILE A 567 -21.85 28.42 26.14
C ILE A 567 -22.81 27.59 25.30
N THR A 568 -23.63 28.27 24.48
CA THR A 568 -24.31 27.65 23.34
C THR A 568 -23.56 28.02 22.07
N ILE A 569 -22.96 27.03 21.41
CA ILE A 569 -22.21 27.22 20.17
C ILE A 569 -23.21 27.49 19.02
N SER A 570 -23.20 28.71 18.49
CA SER A 570 -23.96 29.12 17.30
C SER A 570 -23.17 28.88 16.00
N PRO A 571 -23.83 28.88 14.82
CA PRO A 571 -23.14 28.73 13.53
C PRO A 571 -22.11 29.83 13.23
N GLU A 572 -22.27 31.01 13.85
CA GLU A 572 -21.37 32.16 13.74
C GLU A 572 -20.11 31.92 14.57
N LEU A 573 -20.28 31.54 15.85
CA LEU A 573 -19.17 31.17 16.75
C LEU A 573 -18.34 29.99 16.22
N LEU A 574 -18.91 29.10 15.40
CA LEU A 574 -18.16 27.99 14.82
C LEU A 574 -16.91 28.41 14.03
N GLU A 575 -16.85 29.63 13.47
CA GLU A 575 -15.66 30.10 12.76
C GLU A 575 -14.51 30.39 13.76
N ASP A 576 -14.82 30.97 14.93
CA ASP A 576 -13.84 31.16 16.02
C ASP A 576 -13.34 29.82 16.59
N TYR A 577 -14.21 28.81 16.69
CA TYR A 577 -13.84 27.49 17.21
C TYR A 577 -13.14 26.60 16.16
N SER A 578 -13.70 26.46 14.97
CA SER A 578 -13.21 25.57 13.92
C SER A 578 -12.22 26.21 12.95
N GLY A 579 -12.07 27.54 12.97
CA GLY A 579 -11.37 28.30 11.93
C GLY A 579 -12.27 28.53 10.72
N VAL A 580 -11.71 29.06 9.63
CA VAL A 580 -12.47 29.33 8.40
C VAL A 580 -13.11 28.07 7.81
N ARG A 581 -14.24 28.24 7.11
CA ARG A 581 -14.93 27.16 6.38
C ARG A 581 -13.95 26.45 5.42
N LYS A 582 -13.89 25.12 5.50
CA LYS A 582 -12.92 24.30 4.74
C LYS A 582 -13.48 23.80 3.40
N PHE A 583 -14.79 23.62 3.33
CA PHE A 583 -15.50 23.08 2.19
C PHE A 583 -16.65 24.00 1.81
N ASN A 584 -16.94 24.08 0.52
CA ASN A 584 -18.16 24.69 0.00
C ASN A 584 -19.24 23.60 -0.10
N TYR A 585 -20.46 23.92 0.30
CA TYR A 585 -21.63 23.04 0.26
C TYR A 585 -22.69 23.64 -0.65
N GLY A 586 -23.46 22.81 -1.37
CA GLY A 586 -24.56 23.28 -2.21
C GLY A 586 -24.14 23.97 -3.52
N LYS A 587 -22.91 23.76 -3.99
CA LYS A 587 -22.51 24.17 -5.36
C LYS A 587 -23.05 23.20 -6.41
N LYS A 588 -24.35 23.33 -6.67
CA LYS A 588 -24.86 23.34 -8.04
C LYS A 588 -24.20 24.54 -8.76
N GLU A 589 -23.93 24.46 -10.07
CA GLU A 589 -23.59 25.68 -10.82
C GLU A 589 -24.88 26.51 -11.03
N ASP A 590 -24.82 27.81 -10.81
CA ASP A 590 -26.01 28.68 -10.80
C ASP A 590 -26.63 28.92 -12.19
N GLU A 591 -25.93 28.52 -13.26
CA GLU A 591 -26.26 28.81 -14.66
C GLU A 591 -26.11 27.55 -15.54
N ASP A 592 -27.01 27.37 -16.50
CA ASP A 592 -26.92 26.34 -17.53
C ASP A 592 -25.81 26.68 -18.53
N ARG A 593 -24.94 25.71 -18.87
CA ARG A 593 -23.70 25.97 -19.64
C ARG A 593 -23.47 25.00 -20.78
N ILE A 594 -22.81 25.51 -21.81
CA ILE A 594 -22.41 24.73 -22.99
C ILE A 594 -21.16 23.92 -22.65
N GLY A 595 -21.21 22.61 -22.89
CA GLY A 595 -20.09 21.70 -22.71
C GLY A 595 -19.75 21.31 -21.27
N GLN A 596 -20.51 21.74 -20.26
CA GLN A 596 -20.31 21.36 -18.87
C GLN A 596 -21.47 20.47 -18.40
N VAL A 597 -21.19 19.26 -17.91
CA VAL A 597 -22.19 18.27 -17.47
C VAL A 597 -21.89 17.81 -16.04
N THR A 598 -22.91 17.71 -15.18
CA THR A 598 -22.78 17.08 -13.86
C THR A 598 -22.90 15.56 -13.96
N GLY A 599 -21.81 14.85 -13.71
CA GLY A 599 -21.74 13.38 -13.61
C GLY A 599 -21.71 12.89 -12.16
N LEU A 600 -22.21 11.67 -11.92
CA LEU A 600 -22.16 11.02 -10.60
C LEU A 600 -21.06 9.95 -10.53
N ALA A 601 -20.03 10.19 -9.72
CA ALA A 601 -18.93 9.27 -9.47
C ALA A 601 -19.11 8.48 -8.17
N TRP A 602 -18.43 7.32 -8.11
CA TRP A 602 -18.29 6.53 -6.89
C TRP A 602 -16.80 6.48 -6.52
N THR A 603 -16.47 6.77 -5.27
CA THR A 603 -15.11 6.71 -4.73
C THR A 603 -15.07 5.85 -3.47
N SER A 604 -13.86 5.45 -3.04
CA SER A 604 -13.65 4.73 -1.79
C SER A 604 -14.04 5.50 -0.51
N VAL A 605 -14.31 6.81 -0.60
CA VAL A 605 -14.80 7.64 0.50
C VAL A 605 -16.29 8.01 0.39
N GLY A 606 -16.97 7.56 -0.66
CA GLY A 606 -18.40 7.80 -0.93
C GLY A 606 -18.67 8.24 -2.37
N GLY A 607 -19.94 8.54 -2.68
CA GLY A 607 -20.30 9.15 -3.96
C GLY A 607 -19.96 10.64 -4.02
N GLU A 608 -19.73 11.13 -5.23
CA GLU A 608 -19.21 12.48 -5.52
C GLU A 608 -19.83 13.05 -6.80
N LEU A 609 -20.07 14.37 -6.81
CA LEU A 609 -20.38 15.10 -8.05
C LEU A 609 -19.08 15.39 -8.81
N LEU A 610 -19.05 15.13 -10.11
CA LEU A 610 -18.00 15.56 -11.01
C LEU A 610 -18.57 16.51 -12.07
N THR A 611 -17.85 17.58 -12.39
CA THR A 611 -18.04 18.25 -13.67
C THR A 611 -17.29 17.50 -14.75
N ILE A 612 -17.93 17.31 -15.90
CA ILE A 612 -17.31 16.87 -17.16
C ILE A 612 -17.35 18.07 -18.08
N GLU A 613 -16.19 18.54 -18.51
CA GLU A 613 -16.03 19.71 -19.36
C GLU A 613 -15.54 19.28 -20.73
N ALA A 614 -16.15 19.81 -21.79
CA ALA A 614 -15.75 19.60 -23.17
C ALA A 614 -15.56 20.93 -23.87
N ALA A 615 -14.56 21.01 -24.75
CA ALA A 615 -14.34 22.12 -25.66
C ALA A 615 -14.01 21.58 -27.06
N ALA A 616 -14.50 22.26 -28.10
CA ALA A 616 -14.14 22.01 -29.48
C ALA A 616 -13.51 23.29 -30.05
N VAL A 617 -12.33 23.16 -30.65
CA VAL A 617 -11.59 24.27 -31.24
C VAL A 617 -11.20 23.91 -32.69
N PRO A 618 -11.09 24.87 -33.62
CA PRO A 618 -10.62 24.58 -34.97
C PRO A 618 -9.24 23.91 -34.95
N GLY A 619 -9.09 22.79 -35.66
CA GLY A 619 -7.97 21.88 -35.48
C GLY A 619 -7.78 20.86 -36.62
N LYS A 620 -7.42 19.63 -36.26
CA LYS A 620 -7.12 18.49 -37.15
C LYS A 620 -7.65 17.15 -36.59
N GLY A 621 -8.79 17.16 -35.90
CA GLY A 621 -9.43 15.94 -35.38
C GLY A 621 -8.79 15.33 -34.13
N ARG A 622 -7.91 16.06 -33.42
CA ARG A 622 -7.20 15.52 -32.26
C ARG A 622 -8.11 15.42 -31.04
N GLN A 623 -7.94 14.34 -30.27
CA GLN A 623 -8.60 14.14 -28.98
C GLN A 623 -7.62 14.45 -27.85
N ILE A 624 -7.85 15.54 -27.12
CA ILE A 624 -7.09 15.93 -25.93
C ILE A 624 -7.89 15.48 -24.69
N ARG A 625 -7.21 14.87 -23.71
CA ARG A 625 -7.84 14.26 -22.54
C ARG A 625 -7.06 14.68 -21.29
N THR A 626 -7.69 15.35 -20.33
CA THR A 626 -7.02 15.81 -19.09
C THR A 626 -7.85 15.53 -17.84
N GLY A 627 -7.20 15.13 -16.75
CA GLY A 627 -7.88 14.81 -15.48
C GLY A 627 -7.46 13.52 -14.79
N SER A 628 -6.29 12.95 -15.13
CA SER A 628 -5.81 11.67 -14.59
C SER A 628 -6.82 10.53 -14.77
N LEU A 629 -7.28 10.41 -16.02
CA LEU A 629 -8.24 9.41 -16.48
C LEU A 629 -7.54 8.05 -16.67
N GLY A 630 -8.11 6.99 -16.09
CA GLY A 630 -7.69 5.61 -16.36
C GLY A 630 -8.15 5.10 -17.74
N ASP A 631 -7.72 3.91 -18.11
CA ASP A 631 -7.89 3.39 -19.47
C ASP A 631 -9.37 3.11 -19.82
N VAL A 632 -10.18 2.66 -18.85
CA VAL A 632 -11.62 2.41 -19.08
C VAL A 632 -12.40 3.71 -19.29
N MET A 633 -11.99 4.79 -18.60
CA MET A 633 -12.47 6.15 -18.89
C MET A 633 -12.06 6.63 -20.30
N GLN A 634 -10.87 6.26 -20.78
CA GLN A 634 -10.41 6.61 -22.12
C GLN A 634 -11.15 5.86 -23.25
N GLU A 635 -11.46 4.57 -23.05
CA GLU A 635 -12.33 3.80 -23.94
C GLU A 635 -13.75 4.40 -23.97
N SER A 636 -14.27 4.82 -22.81
CA SER A 636 -15.59 5.46 -22.68
C SER A 636 -15.70 6.76 -23.49
N ILE A 637 -14.62 7.56 -23.53
CA ILE A 637 -14.51 8.75 -24.41
C ILE A 637 -14.62 8.36 -25.89
N GLN A 638 -13.95 7.29 -26.32
CA GLN A 638 -13.99 6.83 -27.71
C GLN A 638 -15.37 6.26 -28.09
N ALA A 639 -16.03 5.56 -27.17
CA ALA A 639 -17.39 5.08 -27.35
C ALA A 639 -18.38 6.25 -27.50
N ALA A 640 -18.33 7.23 -26.58
CA ALA A 640 -19.16 8.43 -26.63
C ALA A 640 -18.96 9.23 -27.94
N LEU A 641 -17.72 9.46 -28.35
CA LEU A 641 -17.42 10.17 -29.61
C LEU A 641 -17.91 9.39 -30.85
N THR A 642 -17.84 8.06 -30.84
CA THR A 642 -18.35 7.22 -31.92
C THR A 642 -19.87 7.26 -32.01
N VAL A 643 -20.57 7.28 -30.86
CA VAL A 643 -22.02 7.50 -30.79
C VAL A 643 -22.38 8.86 -31.40
N VAL A 644 -21.68 9.95 -31.04
CA VAL A 644 -21.93 11.28 -31.62
C VAL A 644 -21.67 11.30 -33.14
N ARG A 645 -20.57 10.71 -33.62
CA ARG A 645 -20.29 10.59 -35.08
C ARG A 645 -21.41 9.86 -35.81
N SER A 646 -21.87 8.73 -35.29
CA SER A 646 -22.97 7.94 -35.91
C SER A 646 -24.34 8.62 -35.91
N ARG A 647 -24.59 9.55 -34.99
CA ARG A 647 -25.85 10.32 -34.88
C ARG A 647 -25.79 11.73 -35.47
N SER A 648 -24.62 12.16 -35.95
CA SER A 648 -24.32 13.53 -36.40
C SER A 648 -25.45 14.25 -37.16
N HIS A 649 -25.93 13.68 -38.28
CA HIS A 649 -27.03 14.25 -39.07
C HIS A 649 -28.34 14.45 -38.27
N MET A 650 -28.68 13.52 -37.37
CA MET A 650 -29.90 13.63 -36.54
C MET A 650 -29.76 14.71 -35.44
N LEU A 651 -28.52 14.99 -35.01
CA LEU A 651 -28.19 15.95 -33.97
C LEU A 651 -27.82 17.34 -34.51
N GLY A 652 -27.96 17.60 -35.82
CA GLY A 652 -27.58 18.88 -36.42
C GLY A 652 -26.06 19.11 -36.58
N ILE A 653 -25.24 18.10 -36.30
CA ILE A 653 -23.78 18.21 -36.26
C ILE A 653 -23.20 17.92 -37.65
N SER A 654 -22.36 18.82 -38.17
CA SER A 654 -21.62 18.61 -39.43
C SER A 654 -20.79 17.31 -39.37
N PRO A 655 -20.95 16.37 -40.32
CA PRO A 655 -20.21 15.10 -40.31
C PRO A 655 -18.69 15.27 -40.25
N GLU A 656 -18.14 16.32 -40.86
CA GLU A 656 -16.71 16.64 -40.92
C GLU A 656 -16.12 17.20 -39.61
N PHE A 657 -16.92 17.35 -38.54
CA PHE A 657 -16.42 17.90 -37.25
C PHE A 657 -15.20 17.15 -36.72
N HIS A 658 -15.13 15.85 -36.99
CA HIS A 658 -14.09 14.95 -36.49
C HIS A 658 -12.73 15.09 -37.19
N ASP A 659 -12.67 15.79 -38.33
CA ASP A 659 -11.42 16.13 -39.03
C ASP A 659 -11.05 17.61 -38.87
N ARG A 660 -12.06 18.49 -38.77
CA ARG A 660 -11.90 19.96 -38.73
C ARG A 660 -11.72 20.55 -37.33
N ASN A 661 -12.16 19.87 -36.27
CA ASN A 661 -12.08 20.36 -34.89
C ASN A 661 -11.19 19.44 -34.03
N ASP A 662 -10.33 20.02 -33.21
CA ASP A 662 -9.72 19.34 -32.07
C ASP A 662 -10.72 19.38 -30.90
N ILE A 663 -10.87 18.26 -30.21
CA ILE A 663 -11.81 18.06 -29.10
C ILE A 663 -11.00 17.83 -27.83
N HIS A 664 -11.22 18.67 -26.81
CA HIS A 664 -10.62 18.54 -25.49
C HIS A 664 -11.69 18.19 -24.47
N ILE A 665 -11.58 17.01 -23.84
CA ILE A 665 -12.38 16.63 -22.67
C ILE A 665 -11.53 16.76 -21.41
N HIS A 666 -12.03 17.53 -20.44
CA HIS A 666 -11.46 17.66 -19.11
C HIS A 666 -12.41 17.13 -18.04
N VAL A 667 -11.87 16.35 -17.10
CA VAL A 667 -12.51 16.10 -15.80
C VAL A 667 -11.62 16.74 -14.72
N PRO A 668 -12.09 17.74 -13.96
CA PRO A 668 -11.31 18.41 -12.92
C PRO A 668 -10.88 17.49 -11.75
N GLU A 669 -10.07 18.04 -10.85
CA GLU A 669 -9.44 17.34 -9.69
C GLU A 669 -8.47 16.19 -10.05
N GLY A 670 -7.62 16.38 -11.08
CA GLY A 670 -6.64 15.38 -11.57
C GLY A 670 -5.55 14.92 -10.58
N ALA A 671 -5.66 15.22 -9.27
CA ALA A 671 -4.87 14.60 -8.22
C ALA A 671 -5.46 13.26 -7.73
N THR A 672 -6.73 12.98 -8.05
CA THR A 672 -7.37 11.68 -7.83
C THR A 672 -7.45 10.94 -9.16
N PRO A 673 -7.01 9.66 -9.27
CA PRO A 673 -7.20 8.88 -10.48
C PRO A 673 -8.69 8.55 -10.64
N LYS A 674 -9.24 8.83 -11.82
CA LYS A 674 -10.66 8.65 -12.12
C LYS A 674 -10.80 7.62 -13.23
N ASP A 675 -11.37 6.46 -12.92
CA ASP A 675 -11.50 5.34 -13.85
C ASP A 675 -12.83 4.59 -13.67
N GLY A 676 -13.28 3.92 -14.73
CA GLY A 676 -14.55 3.19 -14.81
C GLY A 676 -15.60 3.86 -15.72
N PRO A 677 -16.48 3.07 -16.37
CA PRO A 677 -17.21 3.50 -17.57
C PRO A 677 -18.48 4.33 -17.29
N SER A 678 -18.89 4.48 -16.03
CA SER A 678 -20.19 5.05 -15.63
C SER A 678 -20.39 6.55 -15.89
N ALA A 679 -19.44 7.21 -16.57
CA ALA A 679 -19.50 8.59 -17.04
C ALA A 679 -19.85 8.72 -18.55
N GLY A 680 -19.96 7.62 -19.29
CA GLY A 680 -20.10 7.60 -20.75
C GLY A 680 -21.26 8.45 -21.30
N ILE A 681 -22.44 8.41 -20.66
CA ILE A 681 -23.57 9.25 -21.08
C ILE A 681 -23.34 10.75 -20.83
N GLY A 682 -22.58 11.10 -19.78
CA GLY A 682 -22.21 12.49 -19.49
C GLY A 682 -21.18 13.03 -20.47
N MET A 683 -20.18 12.23 -20.82
CA MET A 683 -19.22 12.55 -21.89
C MET A 683 -19.92 12.75 -23.23
N CYS A 684 -20.88 11.89 -23.58
CA CYS A 684 -21.66 12.02 -24.81
C CYS A 684 -22.50 13.31 -24.81
N THR A 685 -23.18 13.63 -23.71
CA THR A 685 -23.96 14.86 -23.57
C THR A 685 -23.10 16.12 -23.66
N ALA A 686 -21.92 16.13 -23.03
CA ALA A 686 -20.97 17.25 -23.12
C ALA A 686 -20.50 17.48 -24.56
N LEU A 687 -20.17 16.40 -25.30
CA LEU A 687 -19.79 16.48 -26.71
C LEU A 687 -20.93 17.02 -27.59
N VAL A 688 -22.16 16.54 -27.41
CA VAL A 688 -23.32 17.05 -28.17
C VAL A 688 -23.57 18.52 -27.86
N SER A 689 -23.55 18.91 -26.58
CA SER A 689 -23.74 20.30 -26.15
C SER A 689 -22.75 21.27 -26.82
N VAL A 690 -21.46 20.94 -26.84
CA VAL A 690 -20.43 21.76 -27.51
C VAL A 690 -20.67 21.83 -29.02
N LEU A 691 -20.94 20.70 -29.67
CA LEU A 691 -21.04 20.62 -31.13
C LEU A 691 -22.34 21.19 -31.69
N THR A 692 -23.37 21.34 -30.86
CA THR A 692 -24.67 21.98 -31.19
C THR A 692 -24.79 23.39 -30.63
N ASN A 693 -23.88 23.82 -29.75
CA ASN A 693 -23.91 25.07 -29.01
C ASN A 693 -25.18 25.23 -28.13
N ILE A 694 -25.71 24.11 -27.61
CA ILE A 694 -26.91 24.08 -26.74
C ILE A 694 -26.46 23.86 -25.29
N PRO A 695 -26.90 24.70 -24.33
CA PRO A 695 -26.57 24.50 -22.91
C PRO A 695 -27.12 23.20 -22.33
N VAL A 696 -26.35 22.61 -21.40
CA VAL A 696 -26.80 21.53 -20.51
C VAL A 696 -27.43 22.16 -19.27
N ARG A 697 -28.53 21.56 -18.80
CA ARG A 697 -29.21 21.93 -17.56
C ARG A 697 -28.33 21.69 -16.34
N SER A 698 -28.15 22.75 -15.56
CA SER A 698 -27.42 22.78 -14.29
C SER A 698 -28.06 21.93 -13.18
N ASP A 699 -29.36 21.64 -13.27
CA ASP A 699 -30.14 20.91 -12.26
C ASP A 699 -30.23 19.40 -12.49
N VAL A 700 -29.55 18.91 -13.54
CA VAL A 700 -29.52 17.51 -13.95
C VAL A 700 -28.15 16.89 -13.65
N ALA A 701 -28.12 15.80 -12.88
CA ALA A 701 -26.95 14.92 -12.82
C ALA A 701 -27.22 13.56 -13.48
N MET A 702 -26.20 12.95 -14.07
CA MET A 702 -26.36 11.70 -14.81
C MET A 702 -25.25 10.69 -14.56
N THR A 703 -25.58 9.41 -14.72
CA THR A 703 -24.58 8.33 -14.72
C THR A 703 -25.08 7.12 -15.51
N GLY A 704 -24.17 6.49 -16.24
CA GLY A 704 -24.48 5.39 -17.13
C GLY A 704 -23.28 5.08 -18.03
N GLU A 705 -23.01 3.81 -18.23
CA GLU A 705 -22.10 3.34 -19.27
C GLU A 705 -22.80 3.43 -20.63
N ILE A 706 -22.05 3.72 -21.70
CA ILE A 706 -22.60 3.89 -23.06
C ILE A 706 -21.96 2.92 -24.05
N THR A 707 -22.79 2.18 -24.77
CA THR A 707 -22.35 1.30 -25.87
C THR A 707 -22.18 2.09 -27.18
N LEU A 708 -21.43 1.54 -28.14
CA LEU A 708 -21.31 2.08 -29.51
C LEU A 708 -22.65 2.25 -30.25
N ARG A 709 -23.73 1.61 -29.79
CA ARG A 709 -25.09 1.77 -30.34
C ARG A 709 -25.88 2.93 -29.69
N GLY A 710 -25.39 3.49 -28.59
CA GLY A 710 -26.10 4.45 -27.75
C GLY A 710 -27.09 3.83 -26.77
N GLN A 711 -27.05 2.52 -26.53
CA GLN A 711 -27.74 1.91 -25.39
C GLN A 711 -26.96 2.23 -24.11
N VAL A 712 -27.69 2.61 -23.06
CA VAL A 712 -27.17 2.84 -21.70
C VAL A 712 -27.16 1.51 -20.93
N LEU A 713 -26.06 1.23 -20.22
CA LEU A 713 -25.85 0.00 -19.44
C LEU A 713 -25.86 0.26 -17.92
N PRO A 714 -26.24 -0.74 -17.10
CA PRO A 714 -26.31 -0.61 -15.65
C PRO A 714 -24.97 -0.31 -14.99
N ILE A 715 -25.03 0.40 -13.87
CA ILE A 715 -23.87 0.85 -13.09
C ILE A 715 -23.86 0.29 -11.66
N GLY A 716 -22.69 0.29 -11.02
CA GLY A 716 -22.55 0.05 -9.58
C GLY A 716 -22.65 1.34 -8.74
N GLY A 717 -22.95 1.18 -7.44
CA GLY A 717 -22.85 2.26 -6.44
C GLY A 717 -23.96 3.30 -6.47
N LEU A 718 -25.16 2.94 -6.95
CA LEU A 718 -26.29 3.87 -7.09
C LEU A 718 -26.63 4.61 -5.79
N LYS A 719 -26.75 3.89 -4.66
CA LYS A 719 -27.08 4.45 -3.34
C LYS A 719 -26.12 5.57 -2.94
N GLU A 720 -24.81 5.37 -3.06
CA GLU A 720 -23.82 6.41 -2.78
C GLU A 720 -23.86 7.58 -3.79
N LYS A 721 -24.17 7.32 -5.06
CA LYS A 721 -24.28 8.34 -6.11
C LYS A 721 -25.49 9.25 -5.92
N LEU A 722 -26.67 8.72 -5.60
CA LEU A 722 -27.85 9.53 -5.27
C LEU A 722 -27.62 10.37 -3.99
N LEU A 723 -26.97 9.78 -2.99
CA LEU A 723 -26.51 10.52 -1.79
C LEU A 723 -25.53 11.65 -2.12
N ALA A 724 -24.81 11.61 -3.26
CA ALA A 724 -23.96 12.71 -3.71
C ALA A 724 -24.78 13.82 -4.40
N ALA A 725 -25.73 13.44 -5.25
CA ALA A 725 -26.65 14.37 -5.91
C ALA A 725 -27.47 15.19 -4.90
N HIS A 726 -28.06 14.50 -3.91
CA HIS A 726 -28.84 15.12 -2.82
C HIS A 726 -28.02 16.15 -2.02
N ARG A 727 -26.84 15.76 -1.52
CA ARG A 727 -25.90 16.67 -0.84
C ARG A 727 -25.37 17.81 -1.73
N GLY A 728 -25.46 17.66 -3.05
CA GLY A 728 -25.08 18.67 -4.03
C GLY A 728 -26.19 19.69 -4.33
N GLY A 729 -27.44 19.43 -3.95
CA GLY A 729 -28.59 20.25 -4.33
C GLY A 729 -29.07 20.01 -5.76
N ILE A 730 -28.79 18.83 -6.33
CA ILE A 730 -29.30 18.41 -7.65
C ILE A 730 -30.72 17.86 -7.48
N THR A 731 -31.66 18.33 -8.31
CA THR A 731 -33.07 17.93 -8.26
C THR A 731 -33.42 16.78 -9.22
N THR A 732 -32.83 16.77 -10.42
CA THR A 732 -33.16 15.80 -11.48
C THR A 732 -31.98 14.85 -11.72
N ILE A 733 -32.26 13.54 -11.78
CA ILE A 733 -31.21 12.52 -11.93
C ILE A 733 -31.55 11.52 -13.02
N ILE A 734 -30.62 11.29 -13.94
CA ILE A 734 -30.75 10.31 -15.03
C ILE A 734 -29.92 9.05 -14.72
N ILE A 735 -30.58 7.89 -14.69
CA ILE A 735 -29.98 6.58 -14.34
C ILE A 735 -30.34 5.49 -15.37
N PRO A 736 -29.56 4.40 -15.49
CA PRO A 736 -29.87 3.30 -16.41
C PRO A 736 -31.10 2.52 -15.94
N LYS A 737 -31.98 2.16 -16.88
CA LYS A 737 -33.24 1.47 -16.60
C LYS A 737 -33.08 0.13 -15.88
N GLU A 738 -31.97 -0.57 -16.07
CA GLU A 738 -31.69 -1.82 -15.35
C GLU A 738 -31.35 -1.62 -13.87
N ASN A 739 -31.00 -0.39 -13.45
CA ASN A 739 -30.81 -0.02 -12.05
C ASN A 739 -32.12 0.37 -11.33
N GLU A 740 -33.27 0.41 -12.00
CA GLU A 740 -34.60 0.67 -11.40
C GLU A 740 -34.88 -0.27 -10.21
N ARG A 741 -34.41 -1.53 -10.30
CA ARG A 741 -34.53 -2.55 -9.23
C ARG A 741 -33.76 -2.16 -7.96
N ASP A 742 -32.65 -1.44 -8.09
CA ASP A 742 -31.71 -1.10 -7.02
C ASP A 742 -32.23 0.12 -6.21
N LEU A 743 -33.20 0.87 -6.74
CA LEU A 743 -33.92 1.94 -6.03
C LEU A 743 -34.59 1.45 -4.74
N LYS A 744 -34.86 0.14 -4.62
CA LYS A 744 -35.41 -0.47 -3.40
C LYS A 744 -34.46 -0.39 -2.20
N GLU A 745 -33.16 -0.29 -2.41
CA GLU A 745 -32.15 -0.17 -1.34
C GLU A 745 -31.98 1.29 -0.85
N ILE A 746 -32.58 2.27 -1.53
CA ILE A 746 -32.48 3.69 -1.17
C ILE A 746 -33.63 4.06 -0.22
N PRO A 747 -33.36 4.78 0.91
CA PRO A 747 -34.40 5.31 1.79
C PRO A 747 -35.40 6.23 1.07
N ASP A 748 -36.67 6.17 1.47
CA ASP A 748 -37.76 6.85 0.75
C ASP A 748 -37.66 8.39 0.82
N ASN A 749 -37.15 8.95 1.92
CA ASN A 749 -36.91 10.40 2.04
C ASN A 749 -35.90 10.94 0.99
N ILE A 750 -35.04 10.10 0.42
CA ILE A 750 -34.13 10.48 -0.66
C ILE A 750 -34.82 10.36 -2.03
N LYS A 751 -35.88 9.55 -2.16
CA LYS A 751 -36.69 9.43 -3.38
C LYS A 751 -37.71 10.57 -3.49
N GLU A 752 -38.24 11.03 -2.35
CA GLU A 752 -39.20 12.14 -2.31
C GLU A 752 -38.54 13.49 -2.66
N ASP A 753 -37.25 13.66 -2.36
CA ASP A 753 -36.45 14.85 -2.68
C ASP A 753 -35.85 14.86 -4.11
N LEU A 754 -35.91 13.76 -4.88
CA LEU A 754 -35.19 13.58 -6.14
C LEU A 754 -36.06 13.05 -7.29
N ASP A 755 -36.07 13.76 -8.42
CA ASP A 755 -36.78 13.36 -9.64
C ASP A 755 -35.89 12.41 -10.49
N ILE A 756 -36.16 11.10 -10.42
CA ILE A 756 -35.29 10.05 -10.95
C ILE A 756 -35.85 9.46 -12.27
N HIS A 757 -35.11 9.66 -13.35
CA HIS A 757 -35.47 9.21 -14.71
C HIS A 757 -34.68 7.96 -15.13
N CYS A 758 -35.41 6.87 -15.42
CA CYS A 758 -34.85 5.55 -15.77
C CYS A 758 -34.77 5.34 -17.29
N VAL A 759 -33.61 5.65 -17.88
CA VAL A 759 -33.37 5.65 -19.35
C VAL A 759 -32.71 4.37 -19.87
N LYS A 760 -32.99 4.01 -21.12
CA LYS A 760 -32.35 2.92 -21.87
C LYS A 760 -31.49 3.42 -23.04
N TRP A 761 -31.79 4.58 -23.61
CA TRP A 761 -31.10 5.11 -24.79
C TRP A 761 -30.49 6.49 -24.52
N ILE A 762 -29.34 6.77 -25.14
CA ILE A 762 -28.69 8.09 -25.06
C ILE A 762 -29.61 9.22 -25.56
N ASP A 763 -30.49 8.91 -26.51
CA ASP A 763 -31.43 9.87 -27.10
C ASP A 763 -32.42 10.39 -26.04
N GLU A 764 -32.81 9.54 -25.07
CA GLU A 764 -33.64 9.90 -23.90
C GLU A 764 -32.85 10.74 -22.87
N VAL A 765 -31.53 10.55 -22.78
CA VAL A 765 -30.65 11.39 -21.92
C VAL A 765 -30.58 12.82 -22.44
N LEU A 766 -30.42 12.97 -23.77
CA LEU A 766 -30.28 14.29 -24.40
C LEU A 766 -31.56 15.13 -24.27
N GLU A 767 -32.74 14.51 -24.39
CA GLU A 767 -34.05 15.15 -24.21
C GLU A 767 -34.24 15.69 -22.79
N LEU A 768 -33.74 14.99 -21.76
CA LEU A 768 -33.85 15.40 -20.36
C LEU A 768 -32.78 16.40 -19.92
N ALA A 769 -31.57 16.34 -20.51
CA ALA A 769 -30.40 17.07 -20.06
C ALA A 769 -30.09 18.37 -20.82
N LEU A 770 -30.50 18.50 -22.08
CA LEU A 770 -30.30 19.75 -22.86
C LEU A 770 -31.46 20.72 -22.63
N VAL A 771 -31.17 22.03 -22.74
CA VAL A 771 -32.22 23.08 -22.66
C VAL A 771 -33.17 23.06 -23.86
N SER A 772 -32.71 22.54 -25.00
CA SER A 772 -33.55 22.30 -26.20
C SER A 772 -33.01 21.11 -27.00
N MET A 773 -33.87 20.39 -27.72
CA MET A 773 -33.41 19.35 -28.64
C MET A 773 -32.69 19.94 -29.87
N PRO A 774 -31.61 19.32 -30.38
CA PRO A 774 -30.97 19.76 -31.61
C PRO A 774 -31.87 19.57 -32.84
N GLU A 775 -31.85 20.53 -33.77
CA GLU A 775 -32.52 20.39 -35.06
C GLU A 775 -31.69 19.54 -36.03
N PRO A 776 -32.26 18.49 -36.69
CA PRO A 776 -31.54 17.70 -37.68
C PRO A 776 -31.07 18.54 -38.88
N CYS A 777 -29.92 18.20 -39.45
CA CYS A 777 -29.44 18.88 -40.66
C CYS A 777 -30.49 18.79 -41.79
N PRO A 778 -30.74 19.88 -42.54
CA PRO A 778 -31.65 19.83 -43.69
C PRO A 778 -31.12 18.85 -44.73
N LYS A 779 -31.96 17.91 -45.16
CA LYS A 779 -31.60 16.90 -46.17
C LYS A 779 -31.21 17.56 -47.48
N THR A 780 -29.91 17.73 -47.67
CA THR A 780 -29.25 18.22 -48.87
C THR A 780 -28.33 17.10 -49.32
N ASP A 781 -28.27 16.85 -50.62
CA ASP A 781 -27.92 15.57 -51.25
C ASP A 781 -26.83 14.76 -50.53
N ALA A 782 -27.18 13.51 -50.20
CA ALA A 782 -26.22 12.57 -49.61
C ALA A 782 -25.07 12.32 -50.61
N PRO A 783 -23.80 12.44 -50.20
CA PRO A 783 -22.69 12.14 -51.10
C PRO A 783 -22.77 10.65 -51.48
N GLU A 784 -22.67 10.37 -52.78
CA GLU A 784 -22.61 9.01 -53.29
C GLU A 784 -21.43 8.26 -52.66
N PRO A 785 -21.56 6.95 -52.37
CA PRO A 785 -20.48 6.17 -51.79
C PRO A 785 -19.30 6.16 -52.76
N VAL A 786 -18.19 6.80 -52.36
CA VAL A 786 -16.99 6.95 -53.18
C VAL A 786 -16.48 5.58 -53.60
N GLU A 787 -16.59 5.25 -54.90
CA GLU A 787 -15.95 4.06 -55.44
C GLU A 787 -14.44 4.14 -55.17
N MET A 788 -13.89 3.08 -54.59
CA MET A 788 -12.44 3.02 -54.34
C MET A 788 -11.72 3.04 -55.68
N ALA A 789 -11.05 4.15 -55.98
CA ALA A 789 -10.25 4.30 -57.18
C ALA A 789 -9.28 3.11 -57.30
N LYS A 790 -9.39 2.37 -58.39
CA LYS A 790 -8.42 1.33 -58.74
C LYS A 790 -7.05 1.98 -58.82
N ARG A 791 -6.06 1.40 -58.14
CA ARG A 791 -4.67 1.67 -58.47
C ARG A 791 -4.37 0.95 -59.78
N ASP A 792 -3.75 1.65 -60.72
CA ASP A 792 -3.14 1.00 -61.86
C ASP A 792 -1.86 0.30 -61.37
N ASP A 793 -1.82 -1.03 -61.49
CA ASP A 793 -0.60 -1.81 -61.34
C ASP A 793 0.14 -1.83 -62.68
N ASN A 794 1.45 -1.58 -62.65
CA ASN A 794 2.45 -1.95 -63.68
C ASN A 794 3.75 -2.26 -62.89
N GLU A 795 4.26 -3.50 -62.94
CA GLU A 795 5.45 -3.93 -63.73
C GLU A 795 6.78 -3.31 -63.24
N ASP A 796 7.83 -4.01 -62.78
CA ASP A 796 8.11 -5.43 -62.41
C ASP A 796 9.08 -5.38 -61.17
N ASP A 797 9.76 -6.38 -60.57
CA ASP A 797 10.05 -7.84 -60.71
C ASP A 797 10.51 -8.29 -59.27
N ASP A 798 10.67 -9.53 -58.78
CA ASP A 798 10.64 -10.95 -59.22
C ASP A 798 10.07 -11.78 -58.01
N GLY A 799 10.10 -13.12 -58.04
CA GLY A 799 9.70 -14.02 -56.95
C GLY A 799 10.73 -14.21 -55.82
N ASP A 800 10.61 -15.24 -54.95
CA ASP A 800 9.66 -16.36 -54.93
C ASP A 800 9.60 -17.00 -53.51
N ARG A 801 8.45 -17.58 -53.11
CA ARG A 801 8.19 -18.45 -51.92
C ARG A 801 8.47 -17.88 -50.51
N LEU A 802 7.50 -17.89 -49.57
CA LEU A 802 6.98 -19.05 -48.79
C LEU A 802 8.10 -19.75 -47.97
N SER A 803 7.99 -19.97 -46.65
CA SER A 803 6.77 -20.21 -45.85
C SER A 803 6.94 -19.89 -44.35
N THR A 804 5.86 -19.40 -43.74
CA THR A 804 5.41 -19.59 -42.34
C THR A 804 6.43 -19.97 -41.25
N HIS A 805 6.45 -19.16 -40.18
CA HIS A 805 5.91 -19.67 -38.91
C HIS A 805 5.15 -18.60 -38.12
#